data_AF-A0A3D1JGC3-F1
#
_entry.id   AF-A0A3D1JGC3-F1
#
_cell.length_a   1.000
_cell.length_b   1.000
_cell.length_c   1.000
_cell.angle_alpha   90.00
_cell.angle_beta   90.00
_cell.angle_gamma   90.00
#
_symmetry.space_group_name_H-M   'P 1'
#
loop_
_entity.id
_entity.type
_entity.pdbx_description
1 polymer ?
#
loop_
_entity_poly.entity_id
_entity_poly.type
_entity_poly.pdbx_seq_one_letter_code
_entity_poly.pdbx_strand_id
1 'polypeptide(L)'
;MNTEFFVTHGWKIVDILHTAGREAVREGIEDLPLTELAVRFLRQAYGEGIYRHQKIALRAALAGEPVCLATGTASGKSLVFQTAALDLLARHPDARVMAIYPMKALGNEQRERWERAFQLAGLDATVGRIDGNVPPAMRLGILERSPVTVFTPDIIHAWLFSNLNQKAVINYLSRVELIVIDEVHAYTGVFGSNAAYLFRRLRHLLSMMGAKPRFICASATIAHPEQHLENLMGLSFQLVGSDVDTSPRYPLEVALVEPPDQSRTLDGVVQFLDYLANEKKARFIAFVDSRKQVELISSILARVQRDTAAGKGDLEGESDILPEERLGVRLAQLNVLPYRAGYEEHDRNLIQSKLTEGSLRGVVSTSALELGMDIPDLDTCVLIGVPTSATSLQQRIGRIGRSGPGTVIVINGGDVYDRAVFANPPSLFERPLAESALYLQNRPIQYIHALCLARPGGEHSMVLQARNLPESQFGSLVRWPEHFLELCRAERAGETPRDLQGMKNEARDRPNYVFPLREVESQFKVERAQGPSSTSLGTLSFGQLMREAYPGAIYYYAAQPYRVIRVNLKTRQVQVRREKRYTTRPSRLPERVFPRVNAAGIFKAVQQDALVSMECQILVRETINGVIEQRGGKESIYPYPLPRELGFYQDQPFFNRNFFTTGVLVTHPVLEAPGVYPPVLAELVYEAFLLLVPFDRQDLGWATDSFQQDRPPAIEYGQPFLVVYDQTYGSLRLSARLMETGLLGRVMFTASLLAAGHTGVTIGPEGREALARMTLEALERPAYSLRFINAEVETPEGKERIILPGSKGLLMRTSEEFRILRVISMPNGLSYEGVPATMEGSSAATMPLLTDVAEIPGESEVGFYDLATGEITPLLDGALRLEPEAGGVRAEVDRAFLATALGAHLQEGALTRLAEWLGLGKVEGSRAEMAQRIIDACVEADQLSALIRALVQL
;
A
#
# COMPACT_ATOMS: atom_id res chain seq x y z
N MET A 1 25.02 -24.51 7.86
CA MET A 1 23.62 -24.94 7.74
C MET A 1 23.58 -26.48 7.74
N ASN A 2 22.60 -27.13 8.40
CA ASN A 2 22.39 -28.59 8.23
C ASN A 2 21.43 -28.81 7.05
N THR A 3 21.90 -29.44 5.97
CA THR A 3 21.14 -29.71 4.75
C THR A 3 20.36 -31.03 4.78
N GLU A 4 20.50 -31.81 5.85
CA GLU A 4 19.92 -33.15 6.02
C GLU A 4 18.41 -33.20 5.84
N PHE A 5 17.68 -32.20 6.36
CA PHE A 5 16.22 -32.14 6.17
C PHE A 5 15.86 -32.07 4.68
N PHE A 6 16.51 -31.18 3.93
CA PHE A 6 16.20 -30.93 2.53
C PHE A 6 16.47 -32.18 1.68
N VAL A 7 17.64 -32.80 1.87
CA VAL A 7 18.01 -34.02 1.14
C VAL A 7 17.05 -35.17 1.46
N THR A 8 16.74 -35.38 2.74
CA THR A 8 15.88 -36.50 3.20
C THR A 8 14.44 -36.37 2.70
N HIS A 9 13.93 -35.14 2.58
CA HIS A 9 12.56 -34.86 2.16
C HIS A 9 12.46 -34.51 0.66
N GLY A 10 13.53 -34.70 -0.13
CA GLY A 10 13.53 -34.52 -1.58
C GLY A 10 13.49 -33.05 -2.06
N TRP A 11 13.81 -32.09 -1.20
CA TRP A 11 13.94 -30.69 -1.60
C TRP A 11 15.23 -30.48 -2.38
N LYS A 12 15.17 -29.63 -3.40
CA LYS A 12 16.34 -29.23 -4.18
C LYS A 12 16.94 -27.95 -3.61
N ILE A 13 18.22 -27.98 -3.27
CA ILE A 13 18.99 -26.78 -2.91
C ILE A 13 19.51 -26.20 -4.23
N VAL A 14 19.05 -25.00 -4.57
CA VAL A 14 19.44 -24.33 -5.82
C VAL A 14 20.78 -23.64 -5.66
N ASP A 15 20.96 -22.90 -4.57
CA ASP A 15 22.22 -22.24 -4.24
C ASP A 15 22.30 -21.91 -2.75
N ILE A 16 23.52 -21.64 -2.26
CA ILE A 16 23.79 -21.15 -0.90
C ILE A 16 24.71 -19.94 -1.00
N LEU A 17 24.16 -18.78 -0.66
CA LEU A 17 24.86 -17.51 -0.66
C LEU A 17 25.36 -17.17 0.75
N HIS A 18 26.45 -16.40 0.84
CA HIS A 18 27.04 -16.01 2.12
C HIS A 18 27.11 -14.49 2.27
N THR A 19 26.75 -13.97 3.44
CA THR A 19 27.04 -12.58 3.81
C THR A 19 28.14 -12.52 4.86
N ALA A 20 29.14 -11.66 4.65
CA ALA A 20 30.24 -11.48 5.60
C ALA A 20 29.76 -10.95 6.95
N GLY A 21 30.45 -11.39 8.02
CA GLY A 21 30.32 -10.80 9.34
C GLY A 21 31.12 -9.51 9.48
N ARG A 22 30.82 -8.73 10.52
CA ARG A 22 31.51 -7.50 10.93
C ARG A 22 31.62 -7.48 12.45
N GLU A 23 32.83 -7.31 12.97
CA GLU A 23 33.05 -7.14 14.40
C GLU A 23 32.64 -5.73 14.87
N ALA A 24 32.23 -5.62 16.13
CA ALA A 24 31.84 -4.36 16.73
C ALA A 24 33.07 -3.47 16.94
N VAL A 25 32.99 -2.21 16.50
CA VAL A 25 33.96 -1.16 16.88
C VAL A 25 33.23 -0.10 17.70
N ARG A 26 33.67 0.08 18.94
CA ARG A 26 33.11 1.06 19.89
C ARG A 26 34.09 2.20 20.14
N GLU A 27 33.55 3.37 20.41
CA GLU A 27 34.29 4.58 20.74
C GLU A 27 33.79 5.15 22.07
N GLY A 28 34.69 5.82 22.79
CA GLY A 28 34.37 6.54 24.03
C GLY A 28 33.45 7.75 23.79
N ILE A 29 32.81 8.23 24.85
CA ILE A 29 31.81 9.32 24.83
C ILE A 29 32.34 10.62 25.47
N GLU A 30 33.59 10.62 25.94
CA GLU A 30 34.19 11.69 26.76
C GLU A 30 34.40 13.00 26.01
N ASP A 31 34.50 12.95 24.69
CA ASP A 31 34.67 14.10 23.80
C ASP A 31 33.33 14.73 23.36
N LEU A 32 32.20 14.17 23.79
CA LEU A 32 30.87 14.74 23.50
C LEU A 32 30.43 15.69 24.63
N PRO A 33 29.89 16.88 24.32
CA PRO A 33 29.48 17.88 25.31
C PRO A 33 28.12 17.55 25.96
N LEU A 34 28.00 16.36 26.54
CA LEU A 34 26.77 15.81 27.11
C LEU A 34 26.55 16.24 28.56
N THR A 35 25.29 16.43 28.94
CA THR A 35 24.85 16.60 30.32
C THR A 35 24.99 15.31 31.13
N GLU A 36 25.05 15.42 32.47
CA GLU A 36 25.18 14.26 33.37
C GLU A 36 24.05 13.24 33.16
N LEU A 37 22.83 13.72 32.91
CA LEU A 37 21.66 12.88 32.68
C LEU A 37 21.81 12.00 31.42
N ALA A 38 22.30 12.58 30.33
CA ALA A 38 22.59 11.86 29.09
C ALA A 38 23.79 10.91 29.23
N VAL A 39 24.85 11.32 29.95
CA VAL A 39 26.01 10.46 30.24
C VAL A 39 25.59 9.26 31.09
N ARG A 40 24.72 9.45 32.10
CA ARG A 40 24.20 8.38 32.95
C ARG A 40 23.43 7.35 32.13
N PHE A 41 22.54 7.80 31.25
CA PHE A 41 21.83 6.93 30.31
C PHE A 41 22.80 6.10 29.47
N LEU A 42 23.78 6.73 28.81
CA LEU A 42 24.73 6.03 27.96
C LEU A 42 25.57 5.00 28.74
N ARG A 43 26.04 5.35 29.93
CA ARG A 43 26.85 4.44 30.77
C ARG A 43 26.03 3.25 31.26
N GLN A 44 24.78 3.45 31.68
CA GLN A 44 23.93 2.34 32.13
C GLN A 44 23.45 1.46 30.98
N ALA A 45 23.14 2.05 29.83
CA ALA A 45 22.57 1.33 28.71
C ALA A 45 23.65 0.62 27.86
N TYR A 46 24.86 1.19 27.74
CA TYR A 46 25.86 0.73 26.75
C TYR A 46 27.27 0.49 27.30
N GLY A 47 27.59 0.93 28.53
CA GLY A 47 28.74 0.51 29.36
C GLY A 47 30.16 0.71 28.83
N GLU A 48 30.46 0.18 27.65
CA GLU A 48 31.76 0.07 26.99
C GLU A 48 31.94 1.08 25.84
N GLY A 49 31.10 2.11 25.77
CA GLY A 49 31.08 3.10 24.68
C GLY A 49 29.98 2.86 23.65
N ILE A 50 29.99 3.64 22.58
CA ILE A 50 28.96 3.65 21.51
C ILE A 50 29.58 3.37 20.15
N TYR A 51 28.79 2.95 19.16
CA TYR A 51 29.29 2.71 17.81
C TYR A 51 29.69 4.01 17.10
N ARG A 52 30.62 3.93 16.14
CA ARG A 52 31.16 5.09 15.40
C ARG A 52 30.06 5.92 14.73
N HIS A 53 29.15 5.26 14.00
CA HIS A 53 28.00 5.93 13.39
C HIS A 53 27.08 6.61 14.43
N GLN A 54 26.87 6.01 15.60
CA GLN A 54 26.07 6.62 16.67
C GLN A 54 26.73 7.89 17.20
N LYS A 55 28.06 7.85 17.39
CA LYS A 55 28.84 9.01 17.86
C LYS A 55 28.84 10.15 16.84
N ILE A 56 29.05 9.85 15.57
CA ILE A 56 28.99 10.84 14.47
C ILE A 56 27.62 11.51 14.45
N ALA A 57 26.55 10.71 14.46
CA ALA A 57 25.19 11.21 14.44
C ALA A 57 24.85 12.05 15.68
N LEU A 58 25.28 11.61 16.87
CA LEU A 58 25.05 12.34 18.11
C LEU A 58 25.79 13.66 18.14
N ARG A 59 27.06 13.71 17.70
CA ARG A 59 27.84 14.95 17.62
C ARG A 59 27.13 16.00 16.74
N ALA A 60 26.66 15.58 15.57
CA ALA A 60 25.93 16.45 14.65
C ALA A 60 24.57 16.91 15.23
N ALA A 61 23.82 16.01 15.86
CA ALA A 61 22.56 16.36 16.52
C ALA A 61 22.75 17.37 17.68
N LEU A 62 23.86 17.24 18.43
CA LEU A 62 24.23 18.18 19.50
C LEU A 62 24.63 19.56 18.96
N ALA A 63 25.26 19.61 17.78
CA ALA A 63 25.58 20.85 17.07
C ALA A 63 24.32 21.57 16.50
N GLY A 64 23.16 20.91 16.54
CA GLY A 64 21.89 21.46 16.04
C GLY A 64 21.63 21.19 14.55
N GLU A 65 22.46 20.36 13.91
CA GLU A 65 22.30 20.00 12.51
C GLU A 65 21.20 18.93 12.33
N PRO A 66 20.36 19.00 11.28
CA PRO A 66 19.46 17.92 10.93
C PRO A 66 20.25 16.66 10.55
N VAL A 67 20.00 15.54 11.24
CA VAL A 67 20.75 14.28 11.04
C VAL A 67 19.81 13.15 10.64
N CYS A 68 20.24 12.29 9.71
CA CYS A 68 19.57 11.02 9.45
C CYS A 68 20.52 9.84 9.58
N LEU A 69 20.12 8.86 10.41
CA LEU A 69 20.78 7.56 10.49
C LEU A 69 20.14 6.59 9.47
N ALA A 70 20.84 6.32 8.38
CA ALA A 70 20.45 5.36 7.35
C ALA A 70 21.29 4.08 7.45
N THR A 71 21.20 3.42 8.61
CA THR A 71 21.94 2.20 8.94
C THR A 71 21.02 0.99 9.08
N GLY A 72 21.59 -0.22 9.05
CA GLY A 72 20.83 -1.47 9.13
C GLY A 72 19.93 -1.56 10.37
N THR A 73 18.97 -2.49 10.35
CA THR A 73 18.18 -2.81 11.55
C THR A 73 19.11 -3.29 12.68
N ALA A 74 18.75 -3.02 13.94
CA ALA A 74 19.56 -3.35 15.12
C ALA A 74 20.90 -2.58 15.29
N SER A 75 21.21 -1.57 14.48
CA SER A 75 22.40 -0.72 14.67
C SER A 75 22.33 0.21 15.90
N GLY A 76 21.22 0.19 16.65
CA GLY A 76 21.00 1.04 17.82
C GLY A 76 20.68 2.50 17.47
N LYS A 77 19.94 2.75 16.38
CA LYS A 77 19.50 4.11 15.97
C LYS A 77 18.77 4.87 17.09
N SER A 78 17.98 4.17 17.91
CA SER A 78 17.21 4.77 18.99
C SER A 78 18.06 5.44 20.07
N LEU A 79 19.27 4.93 20.31
CA LEU A 79 20.23 5.50 21.25
C LEU A 79 20.46 6.98 20.97
N VAL A 80 20.66 7.34 19.69
CA VAL A 80 21.09 8.69 19.31
C VAL A 80 20.02 9.72 19.63
N PHE A 81 18.79 9.48 19.20
CA PHE A 81 17.70 10.44 19.44
C PHE A 81 17.23 10.44 20.90
N GLN A 82 17.31 9.32 21.63
CA GLN A 82 17.01 9.28 23.06
C GLN A 82 18.04 10.08 23.86
N THR A 83 19.33 9.92 23.54
CA THR A 83 20.40 10.68 24.19
C THR A 83 20.26 12.16 23.90
N ALA A 84 20.03 12.55 22.64
CA ALA A 84 19.84 13.95 22.26
C ALA A 84 18.62 14.58 22.95
N ALA A 85 17.52 13.84 23.09
CA ALA A 85 16.33 14.28 23.81
C ALA A 85 16.58 14.46 25.32
N LEU A 86 17.22 13.49 25.97
CA LEU A 86 17.58 13.57 27.39
C LEU A 86 18.50 14.76 27.67
N ASP A 87 19.47 14.97 26.79
CA ASP A 87 20.42 16.06 26.86
C ASP A 87 19.76 17.43 26.65
N LEU A 88 18.78 17.51 25.74
CA LEU A 88 17.94 18.69 25.55
C LEU A 88 17.08 18.99 26.79
N LEU A 89 16.37 17.98 27.32
CA LEU A 89 15.48 18.14 28.46
C LEU A 89 16.23 18.49 29.75
N ALA A 90 17.46 18.01 29.90
CA ALA A 90 18.33 18.37 31.01
C ALA A 90 18.75 19.87 30.96
N ARG A 91 18.97 20.42 29.77
CA ARG A 91 19.30 21.85 29.61
C ARG A 91 18.06 22.73 29.65
N HIS A 92 16.98 22.32 28.98
CA HIS A 92 15.74 23.08 28.81
C HIS A 92 14.54 22.25 29.32
N PRO A 93 14.19 22.30 30.62
CA PRO A 93 13.11 21.49 31.19
C PRO A 93 11.71 21.76 30.62
N ASP A 94 11.49 22.97 30.10
CA ASP A 94 10.24 23.36 29.44
C ASP A 94 10.13 22.89 27.98
N ALA A 95 11.23 22.39 27.40
CA ALA A 95 11.24 21.89 26.03
C ALA A 95 10.31 20.70 25.86
N ARG A 96 9.83 20.51 24.63
CA ARG A 96 9.03 19.37 24.22
C ARG A 96 9.71 18.62 23.07
N VAL A 97 9.62 17.30 23.12
CA VAL A 97 10.15 16.38 22.11
C VAL A 97 8.98 15.67 21.45
N MET A 98 8.88 15.79 20.14
CA MET A 98 7.87 15.12 19.34
C MET A 98 8.49 13.92 18.62
N ALA A 99 8.12 12.71 19.03
CA ALA A 99 8.61 11.49 18.40
C ALA A 99 7.52 10.90 17.50
N ILE A 100 7.76 10.86 16.19
CA ILE A 100 6.79 10.47 15.18
C ILE A 100 7.17 9.10 14.62
N TYR A 101 6.26 8.13 14.75
CA TYR A 101 6.42 6.78 14.24
C TYR A 101 5.32 6.48 13.22
N PRO A 102 5.63 5.83 12.10
CA PRO A 102 4.64 5.60 11.06
C PRO A 102 3.50 4.69 11.54
N MET A 103 3.80 3.57 12.19
CA MET A 103 2.78 2.55 12.48
C MET A 103 2.18 2.68 13.88
N LYS A 104 0.84 2.60 13.96
CA LYS A 104 0.08 2.52 15.22
C LYS A 104 0.45 1.29 16.07
N ALA A 105 0.78 0.18 15.41
CA ALA A 105 1.01 -1.13 16.02
C ALA A 105 2.18 -1.17 17.03
N LEU A 106 2.97 -0.10 17.10
CA LEU A 106 4.20 0.00 17.86
C LEU A 106 4.13 1.06 18.98
N GLY A 107 3.01 1.77 19.12
CA GLY A 107 2.93 2.97 19.97
C GLY A 107 3.27 2.73 21.44
N ASN A 108 2.86 1.59 22.01
CA ASN A 108 3.20 1.24 23.40
C ASN A 108 4.67 0.86 23.55
N GLU A 109 5.20 0.03 22.65
CA GLU A 109 6.59 -0.39 22.67
C GLU A 109 7.52 0.83 22.58
N GLN A 110 7.21 1.77 21.69
CA GLN A 110 7.99 3.00 21.57
C GLN A 110 7.89 3.85 22.83
N ARG A 111 6.69 4.01 23.41
CA ARG A 111 6.51 4.68 24.72
C ARG A 111 7.36 4.01 25.82
N GLU A 112 7.31 2.69 25.93
CA GLU A 112 8.07 1.91 26.92
C GLU A 112 9.58 2.03 26.73
N ARG A 113 10.07 2.07 25.48
CA ARG A 113 11.49 2.34 25.19
C ARG A 113 11.92 3.72 25.67
N TRP A 114 11.09 4.74 25.50
CA TRP A 114 11.35 6.08 26.03
C TRP A 114 11.31 6.10 27.56
N GLU A 115 10.33 5.44 28.18
CA GLU A 115 10.23 5.33 29.64
C GLU A 115 11.43 4.61 30.24
N ARG A 116 11.91 3.54 29.59
CA ARG A 116 13.14 2.85 30.00
C ARG A 116 14.36 3.77 29.89
N ALA A 117 14.46 4.59 28.84
CA ALA A 117 15.53 5.57 28.73
C ALA A 117 15.46 6.61 29.86
N PHE A 118 14.27 7.07 30.24
CA PHE A 118 14.09 7.97 31.39
C PHE A 118 14.50 7.33 32.71
N GLN A 119 14.11 6.07 32.94
CA GLN A 119 14.48 5.30 34.13
C GLN A 119 16.01 5.14 34.24
N LEU A 120 16.68 4.76 33.16
CA LEU A 120 18.15 4.61 33.12
C LEU A 120 18.88 5.95 33.29
N ALA A 121 18.29 7.04 32.83
CA ALA A 121 18.81 8.38 33.02
C ALA A 121 18.54 8.94 34.44
N GLY A 122 17.56 8.38 35.16
CA GLY A 122 17.04 8.91 36.42
C GLY A 122 16.17 10.16 36.24
N LEU A 123 15.50 10.31 35.09
CA LEU A 123 14.54 11.39 34.83
C LEU A 123 13.14 10.99 35.33
N ASP A 124 12.62 11.69 36.33
CA ASP A 124 11.25 11.50 36.81
C ASP A 124 10.25 12.27 35.94
N ALA A 125 9.88 11.67 34.81
CA ALA A 125 8.90 12.21 33.89
C ALA A 125 8.10 11.11 33.20
N THR A 126 6.95 11.48 32.64
CA THR A 126 6.09 10.55 31.89
C THR A 126 6.25 10.74 30.39
N VAL A 127 6.11 9.65 29.63
CA VAL A 127 6.10 9.70 28.17
C VAL A 127 4.66 9.66 27.68
N GLY A 128 4.26 10.68 26.93
CA GLY A 128 2.93 10.77 26.35
C GLY A 128 2.80 9.89 25.12
N ARG A 129 1.63 9.28 24.93
CA ARG A 129 1.24 8.63 23.66
C ARG A 129 -0.05 9.24 23.16
N ILE A 130 -0.05 9.69 21.92
CA ILE A 130 -1.27 10.15 21.24
C ILE A 130 -1.33 9.44 19.89
N ASP A 131 -2.30 8.53 19.76
CA ASP A 131 -2.61 7.82 18.51
C ASP A 131 -4.14 7.67 18.35
N GLY A 132 -4.57 6.87 17.36
CA GLY A 132 -5.98 6.65 17.06
C GLY A 132 -6.78 5.94 18.17
N ASN A 133 -6.11 5.21 19.07
CA ASN A 133 -6.77 4.44 20.14
C ASN A 133 -6.96 5.28 21.41
N VAL A 134 -6.23 6.40 21.56
CA VAL A 134 -6.34 7.28 22.72
C VAL A 134 -7.62 8.13 22.62
N PRO A 135 -8.56 8.06 23.60
CA PRO A 135 -9.78 8.85 23.58
C PRO A 135 -9.51 10.37 23.51
N PRO A 136 -10.25 11.14 22.70
CA PRO A 136 -10.01 12.58 22.51
C PRO A 136 -9.94 13.38 23.82
N ALA A 137 -10.76 13.02 24.82
CA ALA A 137 -10.82 13.70 26.11
C ALA A 137 -9.50 13.64 26.91
N MET A 138 -8.67 12.62 26.69
CA MET A 138 -7.40 12.46 27.39
C MET A 138 -6.24 13.23 26.72
N ARG A 139 -6.34 13.52 25.42
CA ARG A 139 -5.20 13.95 24.60
C ARG A 139 -4.61 15.29 25.04
N LEU A 140 -5.45 16.26 25.41
CA LEU A 140 -4.98 17.57 25.88
C LEU A 140 -4.15 17.46 27.17
N GLY A 141 -4.62 16.66 28.13
CA GLY A 141 -3.90 16.44 29.39
C GLY A 141 -2.56 15.71 29.22
N ILE A 142 -2.43 14.88 28.18
CA ILE A 142 -1.16 14.23 27.81
C ILE A 142 -0.15 15.26 27.29
N LEU A 143 -0.56 16.17 26.41
CA LEU A 143 0.31 17.23 25.87
C LEU A 143 0.89 18.14 26.96
N GLU A 144 0.10 18.45 27.97
CA GLU A 144 0.50 19.37 29.04
C GLU A 144 1.59 18.76 29.94
N ARG A 145 1.49 17.47 30.26
CA ARG A 145 2.32 16.78 31.27
C ARG A 145 3.58 16.14 30.70
N SER A 146 3.59 15.79 29.42
CA SER A 146 4.62 14.90 28.86
C SER A 146 5.73 15.69 28.16
N PRO A 147 7.00 15.64 28.63
CA PRO A 147 8.13 16.24 27.92
C PRO A 147 8.43 15.58 26.58
N VAL A 148 8.24 14.26 26.48
CA VAL A 148 8.30 13.50 25.23
C VAL A 148 6.89 13.02 24.91
N THR A 149 6.42 13.26 23.70
CA THR A 149 5.14 12.70 23.22
C THR A 149 5.34 11.93 21.92
N VAL A 150 4.88 10.69 21.92
CA VAL A 150 4.85 9.77 20.79
C VAL A 150 3.58 10.01 19.98
N PHE A 151 3.73 10.23 18.68
CA PHE A 151 2.65 10.47 17.72
C PHE A 151 2.68 9.51 16.54
N THR A 152 1.51 9.33 15.93
CA THR A 152 1.39 8.84 14.55
C THR A 152 1.11 9.99 13.59
N PRO A 153 1.61 9.98 12.34
CA PRO A 153 1.30 11.00 11.34
C PRO A 153 -0.20 11.28 11.19
N ASP A 154 -1.00 10.22 11.22
CA ASP A 154 -2.46 10.28 11.05
C ASP A 154 -3.14 11.13 12.13
N ILE A 155 -2.72 11.01 13.40
CA ILE A 155 -3.32 11.79 14.48
C ILE A 155 -2.84 13.24 14.50
N ILE A 156 -1.62 13.50 14.02
CA ILE A 156 -1.12 14.87 13.81
C ILE A 156 -2.02 15.55 12.78
N HIS A 157 -2.26 14.87 11.66
CA HIS A 157 -3.09 15.38 10.58
C HIS A 157 -4.55 15.58 11.00
N ALA A 158 -5.21 14.53 11.49
CA ALA A 158 -6.65 14.54 11.73
C ALA A 158 -7.06 15.26 13.02
N TRP A 159 -6.23 15.23 14.06
CA TRP A 159 -6.57 15.80 15.36
C TRP A 159 -5.72 17.01 15.74
N LEU A 160 -4.39 16.89 15.76
CA LEU A 160 -3.54 17.98 16.27
C LEU A 160 -3.73 19.27 15.46
N PHE A 161 -3.73 19.16 14.13
CA PHE A 161 -3.90 20.30 13.23
C PHE A 161 -5.32 20.86 13.21
N SER A 162 -6.33 20.01 13.38
CA SER A 162 -7.72 20.47 13.50
C SER A 162 -8.06 21.11 14.86
N ASN A 163 -7.14 21.05 15.83
CA ASN A 163 -7.32 21.62 17.18
C ASN A 163 -6.30 22.74 17.48
N LEU A 164 -5.79 23.44 16.46
CA LEU A 164 -4.86 24.56 16.62
C LEU A 164 -5.49 25.79 17.31
N ASN A 165 -6.80 25.81 17.50
CA ASN A 165 -7.50 26.80 18.35
C ASN A 165 -7.40 26.49 19.86
N GLN A 166 -6.96 25.30 20.25
CA GLN A 166 -6.83 24.91 21.65
C GLN A 166 -5.52 25.43 22.24
N LYS A 167 -5.60 26.08 23.43
CA LYS A 167 -4.42 26.64 24.12
C LYS A 167 -3.35 25.59 24.42
N ALA A 168 -3.75 24.39 24.87
CA ALA A 168 -2.81 23.31 25.17
C ALA A 168 -2.00 22.86 23.94
N VAL A 169 -2.64 22.80 22.77
CA VAL A 169 -1.99 22.43 21.49
C VAL A 169 -0.96 23.49 21.08
N ILE A 170 -1.34 24.78 21.11
CA ILE A 170 -0.45 25.88 20.77
C ILE A 170 0.73 25.97 21.76
N ASN A 171 0.47 25.82 23.06
CA ASN A 171 1.52 25.81 24.08
C ASN A 171 2.49 24.66 23.86
N TYR A 172 2.00 23.46 23.56
CA TYR A 172 2.84 22.31 23.23
C TYR A 172 3.72 22.60 22.00
N LEU A 173 3.11 22.97 20.87
CA LEU A 173 3.81 23.18 19.60
C LEU A 173 4.86 24.31 19.68
N SER A 174 4.55 25.40 20.37
CA SER A 174 5.50 26.52 20.55
C SER A 174 6.74 26.15 21.38
N ARG A 175 6.70 25.04 22.12
CA ARG A 175 7.82 24.53 22.95
C ARG A 175 8.53 23.33 22.33
N VAL A 176 8.13 22.89 21.13
CA VAL A 176 8.80 21.76 20.47
C VAL A 176 10.18 22.19 20.00
N GLU A 177 11.22 21.58 20.57
CA GLU A 177 12.62 21.86 20.26
C GLU A 177 13.35 20.68 19.59
N LEU A 178 12.75 19.48 19.61
CA LEU A 178 13.27 18.30 18.90
C LEU A 178 12.12 17.51 18.28
N ILE A 179 12.27 17.17 17.01
CA ILE A 179 11.39 16.28 16.27
C ILE A 179 12.19 15.05 15.84
N VAL A 180 11.74 13.89 16.27
CA VAL A 180 12.29 12.59 15.88
C VAL A 180 11.34 11.94 14.90
N ILE A 181 11.84 11.47 13.76
CA ILE A 181 11.06 10.71 12.77
C ILE A 181 11.75 9.38 12.55
N ASP A 182 11.12 8.31 13.00
CA ASP A 182 11.67 6.95 12.86
C ASP A 182 11.07 6.24 11.64
N GLU A 183 11.76 5.21 11.16
CA GLU A 183 11.37 4.38 10.02
C GLU A 183 11.02 5.22 8.76
N VAL A 184 11.89 6.18 8.40
CA VAL A 184 11.66 7.11 7.28
C VAL A 184 11.37 6.41 5.93
N HIS A 185 11.90 5.21 5.72
CA HIS A 185 11.61 4.38 4.55
C HIS A 185 10.15 3.91 4.44
N ALA A 186 9.39 3.92 5.54
CA ALA A 186 7.97 3.58 5.52
C ALA A 186 7.11 4.69 4.90
N TYR A 187 7.67 5.89 4.70
CA TYR A 187 7.01 7.02 4.08
C TYR A 187 7.25 7.01 2.57
N THR A 188 6.58 6.12 1.86
CA THR A 188 6.64 5.99 0.39
C THR A 188 5.23 5.97 -0.21
N GLY A 189 5.12 6.08 -1.53
CA GLY A 189 3.86 6.05 -2.27
C GLY A 189 2.92 7.20 -1.89
N VAL A 190 1.62 6.93 -1.92
CA VAL A 190 0.59 7.90 -1.50
C VAL A 190 0.79 8.35 -0.06
N PHE A 191 1.08 7.40 0.85
CA PHE A 191 1.27 7.73 2.25
C PHE A 191 2.48 8.65 2.47
N GLY A 192 3.62 8.33 1.87
CA GLY A 192 4.83 9.15 1.92
C GLY A 192 4.59 10.54 1.35
N SER A 193 3.89 10.63 0.23
CA SER A 193 3.54 11.89 -0.43
C SER A 193 2.71 12.79 0.49
N ASN A 194 1.64 12.25 1.08
CA ASN A 194 0.81 12.99 2.03
C ASN A 194 1.57 13.38 3.31
N ALA A 195 2.43 12.48 3.80
CA ALA A 195 3.30 12.77 4.95
C ALA A 195 4.31 13.89 4.64
N ALA A 196 4.79 13.97 3.40
CA ALA A 196 5.74 15.00 2.99
C ALA A 196 5.14 16.41 3.10
N TYR A 197 3.87 16.58 2.71
CA TYR A 197 3.14 17.82 2.95
C TYR A 197 2.80 18.01 4.43
N LEU A 198 2.43 16.95 5.15
CA LEU A 198 2.19 17.02 6.60
C LEU A 198 3.41 17.60 7.34
N PHE A 199 4.62 17.09 7.08
CA PHE A 199 5.83 17.56 7.75
C PHE A 199 6.18 19.00 7.37
N ARG A 200 5.96 19.39 6.12
CA ARG A 200 6.14 20.80 5.70
C ARG A 200 5.12 21.74 6.33
N ARG A 201 3.85 21.32 6.44
CA ARG A 201 2.82 22.07 7.20
C ARG A 201 3.22 22.20 8.66
N LEU A 202 3.66 21.11 9.29
CA LEU A 202 4.15 21.15 10.68
C LEU A 202 5.25 22.18 10.85
N ARG A 203 6.27 22.14 9.98
CA ARG A 203 7.38 23.11 9.99
C ARG A 203 6.91 24.54 9.79
N HIS A 204 5.97 24.76 8.87
CA HIS A 204 5.42 26.07 8.60
C HIS A 204 4.68 26.63 9.84
N LEU A 205 3.82 25.82 10.46
CA LEU A 205 3.10 26.21 11.68
C LEU A 205 4.06 26.47 12.85
N LEU A 206 5.06 25.61 13.05
CA LEU A 206 6.11 25.80 14.07
C LEU A 206 6.89 27.10 13.85
N SER A 207 7.27 27.39 12.60
CA SER A 207 7.94 28.63 12.24
C SER A 207 7.09 29.87 12.54
N MET A 208 5.77 29.81 12.29
CA MET A 208 4.86 30.92 12.64
C MET A 208 4.78 31.15 14.15
N MET A 209 4.94 30.08 14.94
CA MET A 209 4.97 30.15 16.40
C MET A 209 6.35 30.52 16.97
N GLY A 210 7.37 30.70 16.12
CA GLY A 210 8.75 30.99 16.52
C GLY A 210 9.56 29.77 16.98
N ALA A 211 9.00 28.57 16.89
CA ALA A 211 9.69 27.33 17.26
C ALA A 211 10.72 26.94 16.18
N LYS A 212 11.91 26.50 16.61
CA LYS A 212 13.02 26.08 15.75
C LYS A 212 13.50 24.67 16.15
N PRO A 213 12.69 23.63 15.90
CA PRO A 213 13.05 22.28 16.32
C PRO A 213 14.26 21.75 15.54
N ARG A 214 15.08 20.95 16.23
CA ARG A 214 16.09 20.08 15.63
C ARG A 214 15.40 18.84 15.05
N PHE A 215 15.98 18.26 14.01
CA PHE A 215 15.43 17.06 13.36
C PHE A 215 16.41 15.90 13.45
N ILE A 216 15.94 14.77 13.97
CA ILE A 216 16.68 13.50 13.93
C ILE A 216 15.80 12.47 13.23
N CYS A 217 16.27 11.98 12.10
CA CYS A 217 15.61 10.95 11.33
C CYS A 217 16.32 9.60 11.48
N ALA A 218 15.57 8.51 11.48
CA ALA A 218 16.10 7.16 11.49
C ALA A 218 15.45 6.34 10.37
N SER A 219 16.25 5.57 9.65
CA SER A 219 15.79 4.70 8.58
C SER A 219 16.65 3.44 8.50
N ALA A 220 16.05 2.33 8.08
CA ALA A 220 16.77 1.26 7.40
C ALA A 220 17.38 1.76 6.07
N THR A 221 18.27 0.97 5.49
CA THR A 221 18.91 1.24 4.20
C THR A 221 17.85 1.48 3.11
N ILE A 222 17.95 2.63 2.42
CA ILE A 222 17.11 2.99 1.27
C ILE A 222 18.00 3.47 0.12
N ALA A 223 17.49 3.39 -1.11
CA ALA A 223 18.14 4.03 -2.26
C ALA A 223 18.10 5.54 -2.06
N HIS A 224 19.21 6.22 -2.36
CA HIS A 224 19.33 7.69 -2.37
C HIS A 224 18.65 8.38 -1.16
N PRO A 225 19.04 8.07 0.09
CA PRO A 225 18.38 8.56 1.30
C PRO A 225 18.35 10.08 1.40
N GLU A 226 19.38 10.76 0.89
CA GLU A 226 19.48 12.21 0.86
C GLU A 226 18.33 12.84 0.06
N GLN A 227 18.11 12.36 -1.17
CA GLN A 227 17.03 12.84 -2.04
C GLN A 227 15.66 12.52 -1.44
N HIS A 228 15.48 11.33 -0.85
CA HIS A 228 14.24 10.96 -0.19
C HIS A 228 13.90 11.89 0.99
N LEU A 229 14.88 12.15 1.86
CA LEU A 229 14.69 13.05 3.01
C LEU A 229 14.42 14.48 2.59
N GLU A 230 15.12 14.98 1.56
CA GLU A 230 14.87 16.30 1.00
C GLU A 230 13.45 16.40 0.44
N ASN A 231 13.01 15.37 -0.29
CA ASN A 231 11.66 15.28 -0.83
C ASN A 231 10.60 15.10 0.27
N LEU A 232 10.89 14.36 1.34
CA LEU A 232 9.95 14.14 2.44
C LEU A 232 9.82 15.38 3.34
N MET A 233 10.92 16.02 3.70
CA MET A 233 10.95 17.06 4.75
C MET A 233 11.13 18.48 4.22
N GLY A 234 11.68 18.64 3.02
CA GLY A 234 12.15 19.94 2.52
C GLY A 234 13.35 20.46 3.31
N LEU A 235 14.23 19.57 3.77
CA LEU A 235 15.47 19.85 4.51
C LEU A 235 16.62 19.01 3.96
N SER A 236 17.81 19.56 3.96
CA SER A 236 19.04 18.78 3.83
C SER A 236 19.39 18.16 5.17
N PHE A 237 19.87 16.93 5.15
CA PHE A 237 20.27 16.18 6.33
C PHE A 237 21.72 15.74 6.20
N GLN A 238 22.47 15.81 7.29
CA GLN A 238 23.71 15.06 7.38
C GLN A 238 23.38 13.57 7.46
N LEU A 239 23.78 12.83 6.44
CA LEU A 239 23.58 11.40 6.37
C LEU A 239 24.68 10.67 7.16
N VAL A 240 24.26 9.75 8.02
CA VAL A 240 25.12 8.75 8.64
C VAL A 240 24.72 7.38 8.10
N GLY A 241 25.46 6.94 7.09
CA GLY A 241 25.15 5.74 6.30
C GLY A 241 25.78 4.45 6.84
N SER A 242 25.59 3.37 6.09
CA SER A 242 26.11 2.03 6.38
C SER A 242 27.64 1.92 6.20
N ASP A 243 28.26 2.87 5.52
CA ASP A 243 29.71 2.99 5.29
C ASP A 243 30.49 3.23 6.59
N VAL A 244 29.89 3.95 7.54
CA VAL A 244 30.47 4.23 8.87
C VAL A 244 29.84 3.38 9.98
N ASP A 245 28.98 2.42 9.61
CA ASP A 245 28.35 1.51 10.55
C ASP A 245 29.37 0.50 11.09
N THR A 246 29.48 0.46 12.42
CA THR A 246 30.39 -0.40 13.17
C THR A 246 29.65 -1.27 14.18
N SER A 247 28.33 -1.41 14.03
CA SER A 247 27.57 -2.37 14.81
C SER A 247 27.96 -3.81 14.42
N PRO A 248 27.97 -4.75 15.38
CA PRO A 248 28.29 -6.13 15.09
C PRO A 248 27.28 -6.72 14.11
N ARG A 249 27.77 -7.58 13.21
CA ARG A 249 26.95 -8.41 12.33
C ARG A 249 27.58 -9.78 12.25
N TYR A 250 26.82 -10.82 12.56
CA TYR A 250 27.31 -12.18 12.36
C TYR A 250 27.13 -12.61 10.90
N PRO A 251 27.96 -13.55 10.40
CA PRO A 251 27.78 -14.09 9.06
C PRO A 251 26.42 -14.78 8.91
N LEU A 252 25.82 -14.65 7.73
CA LEU A 252 24.56 -15.31 7.38
C LEU A 252 24.80 -16.25 6.21
N GLU A 253 24.20 -17.43 6.29
CA GLU A 253 24.04 -18.33 5.15
C GLU A 253 22.62 -18.21 4.63
N VAL A 254 22.47 -17.95 3.33
CA VAL A 254 21.18 -17.79 2.66
C VAL A 254 21.00 -18.89 1.63
N ALA A 255 20.17 -19.88 1.95
CA ALA A 255 19.91 -21.00 1.07
C ALA A 255 18.61 -20.81 0.29
N LEU A 256 18.69 -20.98 -1.04
CA LEU A 256 17.54 -20.99 -1.94
C LEU A 256 17.13 -22.45 -2.16
N VAL A 257 15.89 -22.79 -1.82
CA VAL A 257 15.38 -24.17 -1.84
C VAL A 257 14.07 -24.28 -2.61
N GLU A 258 13.93 -25.37 -3.36
CA GLU A 258 12.73 -25.72 -4.10
C GLU A 258 12.06 -26.95 -3.48
N PRO A 259 10.74 -26.87 -3.18
CA PRO A 259 10.00 -28.03 -2.69
C PRO A 259 9.86 -29.09 -3.80
N PRO A 260 9.78 -30.40 -3.45
CA PRO A 260 9.68 -31.49 -4.42
C PRO A 260 8.40 -31.45 -5.27
N ASP A 261 7.31 -30.93 -4.70
CA ASP A 261 6.01 -30.80 -5.36
C ASP A 261 5.45 -29.39 -5.10
N GLN A 262 5.44 -28.55 -6.14
CA GLN A 262 4.92 -27.18 -6.06
C GLN A 262 3.42 -27.14 -5.74
N SER A 263 2.67 -28.21 -6.01
CA SER A 263 1.24 -28.29 -5.65
C SER A 263 1.01 -28.54 -4.16
N ARG A 264 2.04 -29.02 -3.44
CA ARG A 264 2.01 -29.33 -1.99
C ARG A 264 3.03 -28.55 -1.18
N THR A 265 3.49 -27.40 -1.68
CA THR A 265 4.47 -26.54 -1.02
C THR A 265 4.14 -26.25 0.45
N LEU A 266 2.86 -26.01 0.77
CA LEU A 266 2.43 -25.72 2.15
C LEU A 266 2.70 -26.88 3.12
N ASP A 267 2.48 -28.13 2.71
CA ASP A 267 2.71 -29.30 3.56
C ASP A 267 4.20 -29.45 3.88
N GLY A 268 5.05 -29.29 2.86
CA GLY A 268 6.50 -29.31 3.02
C GLY A 268 6.99 -28.18 3.94
N VAL A 269 6.47 -26.97 3.77
CA VAL A 269 6.79 -25.84 4.66
C VAL A 269 6.42 -26.16 6.10
N VAL A 270 5.21 -26.67 6.35
CA VAL A 270 4.77 -27.02 7.70
C VAL A 270 5.70 -28.06 8.33
N GLN A 271 6.08 -29.10 7.58
CA GLN A 271 7.04 -30.10 8.06
C GLN A 271 8.39 -29.48 8.43
N PHE A 272 8.88 -28.55 7.60
CA PHE A 272 10.14 -27.86 7.86
C PHE A 272 10.08 -26.96 9.11
N LEU A 273 8.99 -26.21 9.29
CA LEU A 273 8.81 -25.36 10.47
C LEU A 273 8.65 -26.19 11.74
N ASP A 274 8.03 -27.37 11.66
CA ASP A 274 7.94 -28.31 12.79
C ASP A 274 9.31 -28.88 13.17
N TYR A 275 10.10 -29.29 12.16
CA TYR A 275 11.51 -29.69 12.34
C TYR A 275 12.33 -28.60 13.04
N LEU A 276 12.19 -27.34 12.60
CA LEU A 276 12.86 -26.20 13.24
C LEU A 276 12.45 -26.05 14.72
N ALA A 277 11.15 -26.15 15.01
CA ALA A 277 10.61 -25.94 16.35
C ALA A 277 10.97 -27.06 17.34
N ASN A 278 10.88 -28.33 16.91
CA ASN A 278 10.90 -29.48 17.81
C ASN A 278 12.23 -30.24 17.79
N GLU A 279 12.79 -30.48 16.60
CA GLU A 279 14.02 -31.27 16.45
C GLU A 279 15.26 -30.38 16.60
N LYS A 280 15.33 -29.30 15.83
CA LYS A 280 16.41 -28.29 15.93
C LYS A 280 16.29 -27.42 17.17
N LYS A 281 15.07 -27.22 17.67
CA LYS A 281 14.73 -26.27 18.75
C LYS A 281 15.23 -24.84 18.46
N ALA A 282 15.31 -24.47 17.18
CA ALA A 282 15.78 -23.18 16.73
C ALA A 282 14.76 -22.08 17.08
N ARG A 283 15.25 -20.86 17.30
CA ARG A 283 14.41 -19.66 17.35
C ARG A 283 14.25 -19.10 15.95
N PHE A 284 13.03 -19.13 15.40
CA PHE A 284 12.82 -18.76 14.00
C PHE A 284 11.69 -17.76 13.75
N ILE A 285 11.78 -17.06 12.62
CA ILE A 285 10.69 -16.27 12.06
C ILE A 285 10.41 -16.74 10.63
N ALA A 286 9.14 -17.02 10.32
CA ALA A 286 8.70 -17.39 8.97
C ALA A 286 7.84 -16.27 8.39
N PHE A 287 8.26 -15.68 7.26
CA PHE A 287 7.51 -14.65 6.55
C PHE A 287 6.69 -15.24 5.41
N VAL A 288 5.44 -14.81 5.34
CA VAL A 288 4.44 -15.26 4.36
C VAL A 288 3.60 -14.08 3.92
N ASP A 289 3.36 -13.92 2.62
CA ASP A 289 2.72 -12.70 2.12
C ASP A 289 1.19 -12.65 2.37
N SER A 290 0.57 -13.75 2.83
CA SER A 290 -0.87 -13.82 3.11
C SER A 290 -1.20 -14.06 4.59
N ARG A 291 -2.07 -13.20 5.14
CA ARG A 291 -2.68 -13.38 6.48
C ARG A 291 -3.33 -14.75 6.64
N LYS A 292 -4.04 -15.19 5.60
CA LYS A 292 -4.71 -16.49 5.60
C LYS A 292 -3.71 -17.64 5.64
N GLN A 293 -2.59 -17.54 4.92
CA GLN A 293 -1.53 -18.56 4.98
C GLN A 293 -0.84 -18.58 6.34
N VAL A 294 -0.56 -17.42 6.96
CA VAL A 294 -0.02 -17.33 8.33
C VAL A 294 -0.90 -18.10 9.31
N GLU A 295 -2.20 -17.87 9.26
CA GLU A 295 -3.17 -18.54 10.14
C GLU A 295 -3.26 -20.05 9.84
N LEU A 296 -3.26 -20.43 8.56
CA LEU A 296 -3.34 -21.82 8.13
C LEU A 296 -2.11 -22.61 8.60
N ILE A 297 -0.90 -22.14 8.27
CA ILE A 297 0.37 -22.77 8.67
C ILE A 297 0.40 -22.93 10.19
N SER A 298 0.08 -21.87 10.94
CA SER A 298 0.08 -21.90 12.40
C SER A 298 -0.97 -22.88 12.96
N SER A 299 -2.13 -22.99 12.32
CA SER A 299 -3.17 -23.93 12.73
C SER A 299 -2.77 -25.39 12.51
N ILE A 300 -2.02 -25.68 11.43
CA ILE A 300 -1.52 -27.03 11.14
C ILE A 300 -0.37 -27.37 12.09
N LEU A 301 0.57 -26.46 12.33
CA LEU A 301 1.66 -26.64 13.30
C LEU A 301 1.13 -26.91 14.71
N ALA A 302 0.14 -26.14 15.16
CA ALA A 302 -0.49 -26.35 16.46
C ALA A 302 -1.16 -27.73 16.60
N ARG A 303 -1.57 -28.37 15.48
CA ARG A 303 -2.09 -29.74 15.47
C ARG A 303 -0.95 -30.74 15.62
N VAL A 304 0.08 -30.64 14.78
CA VAL A 304 1.24 -31.56 14.79
C VAL A 304 1.87 -31.59 16.18
N GLN A 305 2.06 -30.44 16.81
CA GLN A 305 2.62 -30.35 18.17
C GLN A 305 1.77 -31.08 19.22
N ARG A 306 0.43 -31.05 19.12
CA ARG A 306 -0.44 -31.79 20.05
C ARG A 306 -0.41 -33.29 19.80
N ASP A 307 -0.48 -33.71 18.54
CA ASP A 307 -0.47 -35.13 18.18
C ASP A 307 0.86 -35.78 18.62
N THR A 308 1.95 -35.02 18.58
CA THR A 308 3.27 -35.44 19.06
C THR A 308 3.33 -35.50 20.60
N ALA A 309 2.69 -34.54 21.30
CA ALA A 309 2.67 -34.47 22.76
C ALA A 309 1.71 -35.49 23.41
N ALA A 310 0.62 -35.85 22.73
CA ALA A 310 -0.39 -36.79 23.25
C ALA A 310 -0.03 -38.27 23.03
N GLY A 311 1.05 -38.56 22.29
CA GLY A 311 1.37 -39.91 21.81
C GLY A 311 0.40 -40.34 20.70
N LYS A 312 0.93 -40.84 19.58
CA LYS A 312 0.12 -41.39 18.47
C LYS A 312 -0.67 -42.62 18.97
N GLY A 313 -1.84 -42.40 19.54
CA GLY A 313 -2.63 -43.42 20.23
C GLY A 313 -4.11 -43.40 19.87
N ASP A 314 -4.88 -42.41 20.32
CA ASP A 314 -6.33 -42.62 20.47
C ASP A 314 -7.20 -41.39 20.19
N LEU A 315 -7.17 -40.80 18.98
CA LEU A 315 -8.15 -39.73 18.63
C LEU A 315 -8.64 -39.80 17.17
N GLU A 316 -8.97 -40.99 16.67
CA GLU A 316 -9.94 -41.09 15.56
C GLU A 316 -11.36 -41.17 16.13
N GLY A 317 -11.89 -40.00 16.50
CA GLY A 317 -13.31 -39.81 16.74
C GLY A 317 -13.69 -39.51 18.19
N GLU A 318 -13.67 -38.23 18.58
CA GLU A 318 -14.64 -37.63 19.49
C GLU A 318 -14.46 -36.10 19.52
N SER A 319 -15.53 -35.37 19.19
CA SER A 319 -15.71 -33.90 19.24
C SER A 319 -14.48 -32.99 19.02
N ASP A 320 -14.26 -32.57 17.78
CA ASP A 320 -13.23 -31.60 17.34
C ASP A 320 -13.41 -30.14 17.85
N ILE A 321 -14.32 -29.92 18.81
CA ILE A 321 -14.56 -28.62 19.45
C ILE A 321 -13.68 -28.57 20.69
N LEU A 322 -12.56 -27.85 20.59
CA LEU A 322 -11.67 -27.59 21.73
C LEU A 322 -12.46 -26.94 22.88
N PRO A 323 -12.26 -27.35 24.15
CA PRO A 323 -12.88 -26.72 25.30
C PRO A 323 -12.67 -25.20 25.33
N GLU A 324 -13.53 -24.46 26.05
CA GLU A 324 -13.50 -23.01 26.18
C GLU A 324 -12.26 -22.50 26.95
N GLU A 325 -11.08 -22.67 26.39
CA GLU A 325 -9.90 -21.93 26.86
C GLU A 325 -9.97 -20.50 26.32
N ARG A 326 -9.76 -19.52 27.22
CA ARG A 326 -9.55 -18.12 26.85
C ARG A 326 -8.40 -18.05 25.86
N LEU A 327 -8.52 -17.22 24.82
CA LEU A 327 -7.52 -17.12 23.75
C LEU A 327 -6.10 -16.91 24.30
N GLY A 328 -5.95 -16.09 25.36
CA GLY A 328 -4.68 -15.89 26.05
C GLY A 328 -4.07 -17.14 26.69
N VAL A 329 -4.87 -18.08 27.20
CA VAL A 329 -4.39 -19.36 27.76
C VAL A 329 -3.85 -20.26 26.66
N ARG A 330 -4.50 -20.29 25.50
CA ARG A 330 -4.03 -21.10 24.37
C ARG A 330 -2.82 -20.50 23.67
N LEU A 331 -2.79 -19.18 23.49
CA LEU A 331 -1.58 -18.46 23.07
C LEU A 331 -0.43 -18.73 24.04
N ALA A 332 -0.72 -18.95 25.33
CA ALA A 332 0.29 -19.32 26.32
C ALA A 332 0.90 -20.72 26.08
N GLN A 333 0.13 -21.68 25.56
CA GLN A 333 0.55 -23.08 25.38
C GLN A 333 1.27 -23.40 24.05
N LEU A 334 1.20 -22.51 23.05
CA LEU A 334 1.81 -22.75 21.73
C LEU A 334 3.27 -22.27 21.67
N ASN A 335 4.12 -23.10 21.07
CA ASN A 335 5.54 -22.81 20.84
C ASN A 335 5.78 -22.05 19.53
N VAL A 336 4.85 -22.14 18.58
CA VAL A 336 4.85 -21.37 17.34
C VAL A 336 3.53 -20.61 17.22
N LEU A 337 3.60 -19.28 17.05
CA LEU A 337 2.42 -18.42 17.00
C LEU A 337 2.27 -17.70 15.66
N PRO A 338 1.04 -17.45 15.19
CA PRO A 338 0.79 -16.53 14.09
C PRO A 338 0.94 -15.08 14.57
N TYR A 339 1.40 -14.19 13.69
CA TYR A 339 1.39 -12.75 13.90
C TYR A 339 1.02 -12.01 12.62
N ARG A 340 -0.03 -11.19 12.67
CA ARG A 340 -0.45 -10.38 11.52
C ARG A 340 -1.05 -9.04 11.94
N ALA A 341 -1.09 -8.11 10.99
CA ALA A 341 -1.89 -6.91 11.13
C ALA A 341 -3.39 -7.27 11.27
N GLY A 342 -4.12 -6.45 12.02
CA GLY A 342 -5.54 -6.66 12.33
C GLY A 342 -5.80 -7.39 13.65
N TYR A 343 -4.80 -7.95 14.34
CA TYR A 343 -4.96 -8.43 15.72
C TYR A 343 -5.22 -7.30 16.72
N GLU A 344 -5.96 -7.63 17.78
CA GLU A 344 -6.17 -6.74 18.92
C GLU A 344 -4.83 -6.35 19.57
N GLU A 345 -4.79 -5.15 20.15
CA GLU A 345 -3.57 -4.61 20.79
C GLU A 345 -3.08 -5.55 21.90
N HIS A 346 -3.97 -6.07 22.74
CA HIS A 346 -3.58 -6.97 23.82
C HIS A 346 -2.97 -8.30 23.31
N ASP A 347 -3.49 -8.85 22.22
CA ASP A 347 -3.02 -10.14 21.68
C ASP A 347 -1.64 -9.98 21.01
N ARG A 348 -1.45 -8.87 20.29
CA ARG A 348 -0.13 -8.52 19.75
C ARG A 348 0.87 -8.38 20.88
N ASN A 349 0.57 -7.57 21.91
CA ASN A 349 1.48 -7.37 23.04
C ASN A 349 1.87 -8.70 23.71
N LEU A 350 0.93 -9.64 23.86
CA LEU A 350 1.22 -10.97 24.41
C LEU A 350 2.21 -11.76 23.52
N ILE A 351 1.98 -11.81 22.21
CA ILE A 351 2.88 -12.50 21.27
C ILE A 351 4.27 -11.84 21.27
N GLN A 352 4.30 -10.51 21.30
CA GLN A 352 5.54 -9.73 21.32
C GLN A 352 6.34 -9.94 22.61
N SER A 353 5.69 -9.90 23.79
CA SER A 353 6.35 -10.17 25.07
C SER A 353 6.95 -11.58 25.10
N LYS A 354 6.21 -12.59 24.65
CA LYS A 354 6.73 -13.96 24.53
C LYS A 354 7.94 -14.09 23.60
N LEU A 355 7.90 -13.40 22.45
CA LEU A 355 9.01 -13.33 21.52
C LEU A 355 10.24 -12.66 22.14
N THR A 356 10.04 -11.60 22.91
CA THR A 356 11.10 -10.80 23.54
C THR A 356 11.73 -11.52 24.72
N GLU A 357 10.92 -12.21 25.52
CA GLU A 357 11.34 -13.05 26.65
C GLU A 357 12.00 -14.36 26.20
N GLY A 358 11.97 -14.68 24.90
CA GLY A 358 12.53 -15.91 24.34
C GLY A 358 11.77 -17.19 24.70
N SER A 359 10.53 -17.06 25.18
CA SER A 359 9.66 -18.21 25.51
C SER A 359 9.00 -18.86 24.29
N LEU A 360 9.10 -18.22 23.11
CA LEU A 360 8.57 -18.71 21.85
C LEU A 360 9.68 -19.30 20.95
N ARG A 361 9.44 -20.49 20.38
CA ARG A 361 10.36 -21.12 19.42
C ARG A 361 10.24 -20.52 18.02
N GLY A 362 9.05 -20.11 17.60
CA GLY A 362 8.94 -19.42 16.34
C GLY A 362 7.68 -18.60 16.15
N VAL A 363 7.72 -17.71 15.17
CA VAL A 363 6.55 -16.92 14.76
C VAL A 363 6.37 -17.00 13.26
N VAL A 364 5.14 -17.21 12.82
CA VAL A 364 4.76 -17.13 11.40
C VAL A 364 4.07 -15.79 11.20
N SER A 365 4.57 -14.95 10.29
CA SER A 365 4.10 -13.58 10.14
C SER A 365 4.01 -13.10 8.71
N THR A 366 3.16 -12.09 8.49
CA THR A 366 3.23 -11.26 7.28
C THR A 366 4.32 -10.20 7.42
N SER A 367 4.31 -9.21 6.54
CA SER A 367 5.12 -7.98 6.69
C SER A 367 4.87 -7.20 8.00
N ALA A 368 3.90 -7.61 8.83
CA ALA A 368 3.61 -6.98 10.11
C ALA A 368 4.76 -7.05 11.12
N LEU A 369 5.64 -8.05 10.99
CA LEU A 369 6.92 -8.13 11.72
C LEU A 369 8.12 -7.76 10.84
N GLU A 370 7.97 -7.03 9.73
CA GLU A 370 9.13 -6.47 9.02
C GLU A 370 9.68 -5.25 9.75
N LEU A 371 8.79 -4.42 10.28
CA LEU A 371 9.11 -3.11 10.85
C LEU A 371 9.06 -3.11 12.39
N GLY A 372 9.85 -2.24 13.01
CA GLY A 372 9.59 -1.71 14.34
C GLY A 372 9.95 -2.56 15.58
N MET A 373 9.82 -3.88 15.52
CA MET A 373 10.06 -4.72 16.70
C MET A 373 11.52 -5.16 16.84
N ASP A 374 12.06 -4.96 18.03
CA ASP A 374 13.38 -5.46 18.42
C ASP A 374 13.23 -6.88 18.97
N ILE A 375 13.38 -7.90 18.11
CA ILE A 375 13.30 -9.30 18.52
C ILE A 375 14.73 -9.79 18.83
N PRO A 376 15.09 -10.05 20.10
CA PRO A 376 16.39 -10.60 20.46
C PRO A 376 16.49 -12.08 20.06
N ASP A 377 17.69 -12.50 19.64
CA ASP A 377 18.12 -13.90 19.40
C ASP A 377 17.23 -14.75 18.47
N LEU A 378 17.13 -14.37 17.18
CA LEU A 378 16.62 -15.27 16.13
C LEU A 378 17.78 -15.94 15.38
N ASP A 379 17.72 -17.27 15.30
CA ASP A 379 18.72 -18.12 14.65
C ASP A 379 18.41 -18.32 13.16
N THR A 380 17.12 -18.37 12.81
CA THR A 380 16.67 -18.76 11.47
C THR A 380 15.54 -17.86 10.95
N CYS A 381 15.65 -17.39 9.71
CA CYS A 381 14.53 -16.81 8.97
C CYS A 381 14.10 -17.75 7.84
N VAL A 382 12.81 -17.94 7.69
CA VAL A 382 12.21 -18.65 6.56
C VAL A 382 11.39 -17.65 5.75
N LEU A 383 11.71 -17.51 4.46
CA LEU A 383 10.99 -16.67 3.51
C LEU A 383 10.21 -17.60 2.57
N ILE A 384 8.89 -17.58 2.65
CA ILE A 384 8.03 -18.30 1.69
C ILE A 384 7.76 -17.34 0.54
N GLY A 385 8.48 -17.53 -0.57
CA GLY A 385 8.58 -16.59 -1.66
C GLY A 385 9.71 -15.57 -1.47
N VAL A 386 10.16 -14.98 -2.58
CA VAL A 386 11.18 -13.96 -2.59
C VAL A 386 10.53 -12.60 -2.29
N PRO A 387 11.00 -11.85 -1.27
CA PRO A 387 10.46 -10.52 -1.00
C PRO A 387 10.57 -9.61 -2.22
N THR A 388 9.50 -8.89 -2.55
CA THR A 388 9.39 -8.09 -3.78
C THR A 388 10.37 -6.90 -3.87
N SER A 389 10.95 -6.49 -2.75
CA SER A 389 11.97 -5.42 -2.70
C SER A 389 13.21 -5.82 -1.90
N ALA A 390 14.36 -5.24 -2.28
CA ALA A 390 15.60 -5.42 -1.54
C ALA A 390 15.50 -4.85 -0.11
N THR A 391 14.75 -3.76 0.09
CA THR A 391 14.52 -3.16 1.40
C THR A 391 13.75 -4.12 2.32
N SER A 392 12.67 -4.74 1.84
CA SER A 392 11.92 -5.75 2.61
C SER A 392 12.80 -6.96 2.92
N LEU A 393 13.60 -7.45 1.94
CA LEU A 393 14.56 -8.53 2.20
C LEU A 393 15.51 -8.15 3.35
N GLN A 394 16.16 -6.98 3.27
CA GLN A 394 17.12 -6.53 4.29
C GLN A 394 16.48 -6.38 5.68
N GLN A 395 15.23 -5.91 5.75
CA GLN A 395 14.49 -5.81 7.00
C GLN A 395 14.15 -7.17 7.60
N ARG A 396 13.75 -8.14 6.76
CA ARG A 396 13.45 -9.52 7.18
C ARG A 396 14.71 -10.23 7.67
N ILE A 397 15.81 -10.20 6.90
CA ILE A 397 17.05 -10.92 7.24
C ILE A 397 17.90 -10.21 8.30
N GLY A 398 17.81 -8.88 8.43
CA GLY A 398 18.54 -8.11 9.44
C GLY A 398 18.09 -8.36 10.89
N ARG A 399 17.04 -9.18 11.06
CA ARG A 399 16.57 -9.69 12.35
C ARG A 399 17.32 -10.96 12.78
N ILE A 400 18.02 -11.61 11.85
CA ILE A 400 18.73 -12.87 12.08
C ILE A 400 20.19 -12.61 12.39
N GLY A 401 20.75 -13.44 13.27
CA GLY A 401 22.18 -13.45 13.52
C GLY A 401 22.66 -12.22 14.30
N ARG A 402 21.92 -11.85 15.35
CA ARG A 402 22.29 -10.76 16.30
C ARG A 402 23.19 -11.23 17.44
N SER A 403 23.12 -12.52 17.77
CA SER A 403 23.80 -13.13 18.93
C SER A 403 24.72 -14.29 18.53
N GLY A 404 24.82 -14.58 17.22
CA GLY A 404 25.63 -15.64 16.63
C GLY A 404 25.39 -15.76 15.12
N PRO A 405 26.10 -16.65 14.41
CA PRO A 405 25.83 -16.96 13.00
C PRO A 405 24.39 -17.41 12.78
N GLY A 406 23.77 -16.95 11.69
CA GLY A 406 22.36 -17.21 11.41
C GLY A 406 22.12 -17.82 10.03
N THR A 407 20.92 -18.36 9.83
CA THR A 407 20.51 -18.99 8.56
C THR A 407 19.25 -18.34 8.00
N VAL A 408 19.21 -18.09 6.70
CA VAL A 408 18.02 -17.66 5.97
C VAL A 408 17.68 -18.73 4.94
N ILE A 409 16.44 -19.19 4.93
CA ILE A 409 15.92 -20.16 3.98
C ILE A 409 14.91 -19.44 3.10
N VAL A 410 15.16 -19.38 1.79
CA VAL A 410 14.25 -18.81 0.80
C VAL A 410 13.61 -19.96 0.04
N ILE A 411 12.29 -20.10 0.17
CA ILE A 411 11.51 -21.18 -0.45
C ILE A 411 10.86 -20.62 -1.71
N ASN A 412 11.05 -21.28 -2.84
CA ASN A 412 10.40 -20.91 -4.10
C ASN A 412 8.87 -21.01 -3.94
N GLY A 413 8.17 -19.87 -4.00
CA GLY A 413 6.71 -19.76 -3.94
C GLY A 413 6.02 -20.06 -5.27
N GLY A 414 6.79 -20.14 -6.36
CA GLY A 414 6.34 -20.57 -7.67
C GLY A 414 5.81 -19.44 -8.57
N ASP A 415 5.83 -18.20 -8.10
CA ASP A 415 5.44 -17.02 -8.89
C ASP A 415 6.52 -16.63 -9.92
N VAL A 416 6.18 -15.68 -10.79
CA VAL A 416 7.07 -15.18 -11.86
C VAL A 416 8.37 -14.62 -11.30
N TYR A 417 8.25 -13.87 -10.22
CA TYR A 417 9.35 -13.13 -9.62
C TYR A 417 10.36 -14.09 -8.96
N ASP A 418 9.86 -15.07 -8.21
CA ASP A 418 10.62 -16.12 -7.57
C ASP A 418 11.43 -16.90 -8.60
N ARG A 419 10.79 -17.32 -9.70
CA ARG A 419 11.49 -18.08 -10.75
C ARG A 419 12.63 -17.29 -11.38
N ALA A 420 12.47 -15.99 -11.58
CA ALA A 420 13.54 -15.14 -12.12
C ALA A 420 14.75 -15.09 -11.19
N VAL A 421 14.54 -14.96 -9.88
CA VAL A 421 15.62 -14.96 -8.88
C VAL A 421 16.25 -16.33 -8.71
N PHE A 422 15.45 -17.41 -8.74
CA PHE A 422 15.97 -18.78 -8.64
C PHE A 422 16.75 -19.21 -9.90
N ALA A 423 16.49 -18.58 -11.06
CA ALA A 423 17.29 -18.79 -12.27
C ALA A 423 18.66 -18.10 -12.21
N ASN A 424 18.80 -17.02 -11.42
CA ASN A 424 20.07 -16.32 -11.18
C ASN A 424 20.23 -15.94 -9.70
N PRO A 425 20.56 -16.89 -8.80
CA PRO A 425 20.55 -16.68 -7.35
C PRO A 425 21.31 -15.45 -6.82
N PRO A 426 22.48 -15.05 -7.36
CA PRO A 426 23.16 -13.82 -6.96
C PRO A 426 22.30 -12.55 -7.08
N SER A 427 21.34 -12.54 -8.01
CA SER A 427 20.42 -11.41 -8.20
C SER A 427 19.60 -11.11 -6.95
N LEU A 428 19.47 -12.04 -5.99
CA LEU A 428 18.78 -11.81 -4.72
C LEU A 428 19.37 -10.59 -3.95
N PHE A 429 20.69 -10.38 -4.01
CA PHE A 429 21.37 -9.27 -3.31
C PHE A 429 21.75 -8.10 -4.21
N GLU A 430 21.87 -8.33 -5.52
CA GLU A 430 22.23 -7.28 -6.50
C GLU A 430 21.05 -6.39 -6.88
N ARG A 431 19.86 -6.65 -6.31
CA ARG A 431 18.67 -5.83 -6.53
C ARG A 431 18.91 -4.39 -6.08
N PRO A 432 18.52 -3.40 -6.90
CA PRO A 432 18.49 -2.02 -6.44
C PRO A 432 17.58 -1.92 -5.21
N LEU A 433 18.01 -1.12 -4.23
CA LEU A 433 17.12 -0.72 -3.15
C LEU A 433 15.91 -0.03 -3.76
N ALA A 434 14.72 -0.25 -3.18
CA ALA A 434 13.53 0.40 -3.69
C ALA A 434 13.73 1.92 -3.60
N GLU A 435 13.57 2.61 -4.73
CA GLU A 435 13.45 4.06 -4.72
C GLU A 435 12.17 4.42 -3.99
N SER A 436 12.23 5.39 -3.08
CA SER A 436 11.00 5.86 -2.45
C SER A 436 10.26 6.77 -3.44
N ALA A 437 9.17 6.22 -3.97
CA ALA A 437 8.25 6.92 -4.84
C ALA A 437 7.49 8.00 -4.04
N LEU A 438 7.77 9.28 -4.28
CA LEU A 438 7.00 10.40 -3.73
C LEU A 438 6.37 11.22 -4.86
N TYR A 439 5.05 11.33 -4.85
CA TYR A 439 4.23 11.99 -5.87
C TYR A 439 4.04 13.49 -5.57
N LEU A 440 5.13 14.21 -5.27
CA LEU A 440 5.07 15.62 -4.85
C LEU A 440 4.58 16.59 -5.93
N GLN A 441 4.51 16.14 -7.19
CA GLN A 441 3.95 16.94 -8.28
C GLN A 441 2.48 16.58 -8.57
N ASN A 442 1.91 15.64 -7.80
CA ASN A 442 0.52 15.25 -7.96
C ASN A 442 -0.41 16.39 -7.49
N ARG A 443 -1.12 16.98 -8.45
CA ARG A 443 -1.99 18.15 -8.24
C ARG A 443 -3.14 17.87 -7.25
N PRO A 444 -3.87 16.73 -7.32
CA PRO A 444 -4.83 16.35 -6.28
C PRO A 444 -4.26 16.32 -4.86
N ILE A 445 -3.11 15.66 -4.64
CA ILE A 445 -2.45 15.62 -3.32
C ILE A 445 -2.08 17.04 -2.86
N GLN A 446 -1.47 17.84 -3.74
CA GLN A 446 -1.15 19.23 -3.43
C GLN A 446 -2.39 20.01 -2.98
N TYR A 447 -3.50 19.86 -3.68
CA TYR A 447 -4.72 20.60 -3.39
C TYR A 447 -5.38 20.18 -2.08
N ILE A 448 -5.39 18.88 -1.74
CA ILE A 448 -5.83 18.39 -0.42
C ILE A 448 -5.07 19.13 0.69
N HIS A 449 -3.75 19.22 0.57
CA HIS A 449 -2.94 19.87 1.58
C HIS A 449 -3.04 21.40 1.57
N ALA A 450 -3.31 22.01 0.41
CA ALA A 450 -3.63 23.43 0.30
C ALA A 450 -4.96 23.76 0.99
N LEU A 451 -5.98 22.90 0.86
CA LEU A 451 -7.26 23.03 1.55
C LEU A 451 -7.07 22.97 3.08
N CYS A 452 -6.28 22.04 3.58
CA CYS A 452 -5.99 21.98 5.02
C CYS A 452 -5.26 23.24 5.52
N LEU A 453 -4.24 23.69 4.78
CA LEU A 453 -3.33 24.73 5.23
C LEU A 453 -3.90 26.14 5.07
N ALA A 454 -4.30 26.49 3.85
CA ALA A 454 -4.39 27.87 3.40
C ALA A 454 -5.82 28.42 3.36
N ARG A 455 -6.84 27.55 3.27
CA ARG A 455 -8.24 27.98 3.18
C ARG A 455 -8.63 28.93 4.33
N PRO A 456 -9.67 29.76 4.17
CA PRO A 456 -10.25 30.51 5.28
C PRO A 456 -10.63 29.60 6.46
N GLY A 457 -10.12 29.88 7.66
CA GLY A 457 -10.29 29.02 8.83
C GLY A 457 -9.50 27.71 8.80
N GLY A 458 -8.56 27.53 7.86
CA GLY A 458 -7.60 26.44 7.84
C GLY A 458 -6.47 26.61 8.86
N GLU A 459 -5.50 25.71 8.83
CA GLU A 459 -4.41 25.60 9.82
C GLU A 459 -3.62 26.92 9.99
N HIS A 460 -3.28 27.59 8.89
CA HIS A 460 -2.56 28.86 8.92
C HIS A 460 -3.37 29.95 9.65
N SER A 461 -4.65 30.12 9.28
CA SER A 461 -5.54 31.10 9.90
C SER A 461 -5.79 30.81 11.37
N MET A 462 -5.90 29.53 11.76
CA MET A 462 -6.04 29.14 13.17
C MET A 462 -4.84 29.58 14.01
N VAL A 463 -3.60 29.42 13.50
CA VAL A 463 -2.40 29.85 14.23
C VAL A 463 -2.31 31.37 14.31
N LEU A 464 -2.63 32.10 13.23
CA LEU A 464 -2.68 33.57 13.26
C LEU A 464 -3.61 34.06 14.37
N GLN A 465 -4.82 33.50 14.43
CA GLN A 465 -5.81 33.85 15.45
C GLN A 465 -5.34 33.47 16.85
N ALA A 466 -4.83 32.24 17.05
CA ALA A 466 -4.42 31.77 18.37
C ALA A 466 -3.20 32.53 18.94
N ARG A 467 -2.36 33.11 18.07
CA ARG A 467 -1.18 33.90 18.44
C ARG A 467 -1.37 35.41 18.32
N ASN A 468 -2.56 35.88 17.93
CA ASN A 468 -2.86 37.28 17.64
C ASN A 468 -1.86 37.92 16.66
N LEU A 469 -1.48 37.17 15.61
CA LEU A 469 -0.59 37.65 14.55
C LEU A 469 -1.40 38.39 13.47
N PRO A 470 -0.83 39.43 12.83
CA PRO A 470 -1.51 40.14 11.77
C PRO A 470 -1.70 39.24 10.54
N GLU A 471 -2.86 39.36 9.89
CA GLU A 471 -3.10 38.69 8.61
C GLU A 471 -2.27 39.40 7.52
N SER A 472 -1.22 38.72 7.06
CA SER A 472 -0.32 39.18 6.00
C SER A 472 -0.51 38.32 4.75
N GLN A 473 0.10 38.72 3.64
CA GLN A 473 0.12 37.88 2.44
C GLN A 473 0.68 36.50 2.78
N PHE A 474 -0.01 35.44 2.35
CA PHE A 474 0.38 34.07 2.65
C PHE A 474 1.80 33.79 2.16
N GLY A 475 2.71 33.57 3.12
CA GLY A 475 4.12 33.32 2.89
C GLY A 475 4.63 32.17 3.76
N SER A 476 5.66 31.46 3.31
CA SER A 476 6.24 30.34 4.03
C SER A 476 7.75 30.34 3.88
N LEU A 477 8.45 30.11 4.99
CA LEU A 477 9.91 29.91 5.02
C LEU A 477 10.31 28.45 4.74
N VAL A 478 9.33 27.57 4.57
CA VAL A 478 9.54 26.16 4.25
C VAL A 478 9.68 26.01 2.73
N ARG A 479 10.58 25.13 2.30
CA ARG A 479 10.67 24.73 0.89
C ARG A 479 9.52 23.79 0.54
N TRP A 480 8.63 24.25 -0.33
CA TRP A 480 7.50 23.48 -0.85
C TRP A 480 7.81 22.92 -2.23
N PRO A 481 7.14 21.83 -2.63
CA PRO A 481 7.09 21.41 -4.03
C PRO A 481 6.57 22.55 -4.92
N GLU A 482 6.92 22.47 -6.20
CA GLU A 482 6.50 23.44 -7.21
C GLU A 482 4.96 23.54 -7.27
N HIS A 483 4.45 24.72 -7.63
CA HIS A 483 3.01 25.06 -7.70
C HIS A 483 2.20 24.99 -6.39
N PHE A 484 2.69 24.37 -5.33
CA PHE A 484 1.92 24.23 -4.08
C PHE A 484 1.53 25.59 -3.46
N LEU A 485 2.47 26.54 -3.39
CA LEU A 485 2.20 27.87 -2.86
C LEU A 485 1.24 28.67 -3.75
N GLU A 486 1.24 28.42 -5.06
CA GLU A 486 0.30 29.03 -6.01
C GLU A 486 -1.11 28.53 -5.73
N LEU A 487 -1.29 27.21 -5.53
CA LEU A 487 -2.57 26.63 -5.12
C LEU A 487 -3.06 27.18 -3.77
N CYS A 488 -2.17 27.35 -2.79
CA CYS A 488 -2.54 27.99 -1.52
C CYS A 488 -3.03 29.43 -1.69
N ARG A 489 -2.37 30.22 -2.55
CA ARG A 489 -2.78 31.60 -2.84
C ARG A 489 -4.10 31.65 -3.60
N ALA A 490 -4.25 30.80 -4.61
CA ALA A 490 -5.47 30.68 -5.41
C ALA A 490 -6.67 30.28 -4.54
N GLU A 491 -6.50 29.29 -3.65
CA GLU A 491 -7.55 28.90 -2.70
C GLU A 491 -7.96 30.04 -1.76
N ARG A 492 -7.00 30.87 -1.32
CA ARG A 492 -7.29 32.05 -0.50
C ARG A 492 -7.96 33.19 -1.27
N ALA A 493 -7.69 33.29 -2.57
CA ALA A 493 -8.36 34.22 -3.48
C ALA A 493 -9.76 33.74 -3.89
N GLY A 494 -10.11 32.47 -3.61
CA GLY A 494 -11.34 31.83 -4.08
C GLY A 494 -11.27 31.32 -5.52
N GLU A 495 -10.08 31.28 -6.11
CA GLU A 495 -9.82 30.85 -7.49
C GLU A 495 -9.43 29.36 -7.52
N THR A 496 -10.41 28.47 -7.44
CA THR A 496 -10.16 27.02 -7.52
C THR A 496 -10.16 26.55 -8.97
N PRO A 497 -9.14 25.79 -9.44
CA PRO A 497 -9.18 25.16 -10.77
C PRO A 497 -10.39 24.24 -10.93
N ARG A 498 -11.01 24.25 -12.13
CA ARG A 498 -12.25 23.48 -12.41
C ARG A 498 -12.10 21.99 -12.11
N ASP A 499 -10.93 21.42 -12.40
CA ASP A 499 -10.60 20.01 -12.17
C ASP A 499 -10.52 19.63 -10.68
N LEU A 500 -10.39 20.61 -9.77
CA LEU A 500 -10.24 20.40 -8.33
C LEU A 500 -11.47 20.83 -7.52
N GLN A 501 -12.46 21.46 -8.17
CA GLN A 501 -13.69 21.95 -7.54
C GLN A 501 -14.46 20.82 -6.82
N GLY A 502 -14.48 19.61 -7.40
CA GLY A 502 -15.13 18.44 -6.80
C GLY A 502 -14.55 18.09 -5.43
N MET A 503 -13.22 18.09 -5.31
CA MET A 503 -12.52 17.81 -4.05
C MET A 503 -12.82 18.88 -2.98
N LYS A 504 -12.92 20.15 -3.39
CA LYS A 504 -13.31 21.24 -2.49
C LYS A 504 -14.71 21.03 -1.90
N ASN A 505 -15.65 20.60 -2.74
CA ASN A 505 -17.02 20.32 -2.30
C ASN A 505 -17.08 19.12 -1.34
N GLU A 506 -16.28 18.09 -1.59
CA GLU A 506 -16.17 16.91 -0.72
C GLU A 506 -15.56 17.26 0.65
N ALA A 507 -14.54 18.13 0.67
CA ALA A 507 -13.82 18.53 1.88
C ALA A 507 -14.73 19.14 2.96
N ARG A 508 -15.79 19.84 2.55
CA ARG A 508 -16.68 20.63 3.41
C ARG A 508 -15.86 21.46 4.41
N ASP A 509 -16.20 21.42 5.69
CA ASP A 509 -15.50 22.16 6.76
C ASP A 509 -14.36 21.38 7.43
N ARG A 510 -14.07 20.13 7.03
CA ARG A 510 -13.13 19.26 7.76
C ARG A 510 -12.19 18.46 6.84
N PRO A 511 -11.35 19.13 6.04
CA PRO A 511 -10.48 18.48 5.05
C PRO A 511 -9.54 17.45 5.70
N ASN A 512 -9.04 17.72 6.91
CA ASN A 512 -8.17 16.81 7.67
C ASN A 512 -8.80 15.46 8.07
N TYR A 513 -10.14 15.39 8.11
CA TYR A 513 -10.86 14.15 8.38
C TYR A 513 -11.35 13.48 7.11
N VAL A 514 -11.71 14.28 6.10
CA VAL A 514 -12.20 13.79 4.80
C VAL A 514 -11.06 13.10 4.02
N PHE A 515 -9.85 13.66 4.05
CA PHE A 515 -8.70 13.15 3.31
C PHE A 515 -7.62 12.60 4.27
N PRO A 516 -7.70 11.33 4.70
CA PRO A 516 -6.69 10.71 5.55
C PRO A 516 -5.35 10.48 4.81
N LEU A 517 -4.26 10.24 5.56
CA LEU A 517 -2.91 10.11 4.97
C LEU A 517 -2.62 8.76 4.30
N ARG A 518 -3.17 7.64 4.82
CA ARG A 518 -2.74 6.26 4.47
C ARG A 518 -3.75 5.48 3.65
N GLU A 519 -5.02 5.49 4.05
CA GLU A 519 -6.06 4.65 3.46
C GLU A 519 -7.43 5.31 3.63
N VAL A 520 -8.20 5.33 2.54
CA VAL A 520 -9.58 5.84 2.48
C VAL A 520 -10.60 4.69 2.68
N GLU A 521 -10.15 3.44 2.82
CA GLU A 521 -11.03 2.27 2.95
C GLU A 521 -11.70 2.16 4.32
N SER A 522 -12.95 1.66 4.31
CA SER A 522 -13.69 1.36 5.54
C SER A 522 -13.12 0.14 6.25
N GLN A 523 -12.85 0.29 7.55
CA GLN A 523 -12.45 -0.78 8.44
C GLN A 523 -13.68 -1.42 9.11
N PHE A 524 -13.68 -2.75 9.20
CA PHE A 524 -14.71 -3.59 9.80
C PHE A 524 -14.18 -4.24 11.07
N LYS A 525 -14.98 -4.23 12.14
CA LYS A 525 -14.66 -4.88 13.41
C LYS A 525 -15.25 -6.28 13.46
N VAL A 526 -14.44 -7.27 13.78
CA VAL A 526 -14.88 -8.66 13.92
C VAL A 526 -15.21 -8.93 15.39
N GLU A 527 -16.40 -9.46 15.66
CA GLU A 527 -16.88 -9.74 17.01
C GLU A 527 -17.52 -11.12 17.10
N ARG A 528 -17.24 -11.82 18.19
CA ARG A 528 -17.96 -13.02 18.59
C ARG A 528 -18.95 -12.67 19.70
N ALA A 529 -20.24 -12.87 19.44
CA ALA A 529 -21.28 -12.73 20.45
C ALA A 529 -21.45 -14.05 21.23
N GLN A 530 -21.41 -13.97 22.57
CA GLN A 530 -21.76 -15.05 23.50
C GLN A 530 -22.73 -14.50 24.55
N GLY A 531 -24.03 -14.68 24.32
CA GLY A 531 -25.08 -14.13 25.19
C GLY A 531 -24.97 -12.60 25.30
N PRO A 532 -24.90 -12.01 26.51
CA PRO A 532 -24.75 -10.56 26.69
C PRO A 532 -23.31 -10.05 26.48
N SER A 533 -22.34 -10.95 26.31
CA SER A 533 -20.92 -10.59 26.15
C SER A 533 -20.49 -10.66 24.69
N SER A 534 -19.70 -9.68 24.24
CA SER A 534 -19.03 -9.72 22.93
C SER A 534 -17.52 -9.70 23.11
N THR A 535 -16.82 -10.50 22.32
CA THR A 535 -15.35 -10.52 22.26
C THR A 535 -14.91 -9.97 20.91
N SER A 536 -14.02 -8.97 20.91
CA SER A 536 -13.42 -8.42 19.70
C SER A 536 -12.34 -9.38 19.17
N LEU A 537 -12.31 -9.60 17.86
CA LEU A 537 -11.38 -10.50 17.17
C LEU A 537 -10.68 -9.77 16.02
N GLY A 538 -10.35 -8.50 16.26
CA GLY A 538 -9.59 -7.68 15.33
C GLY A 538 -10.42 -6.89 14.32
N THR A 539 -9.70 -6.28 13.38
CA THR A 539 -10.28 -5.45 12.32
C THR A 539 -9.75 -5.81 10.93
N LEU A 540 -10.56 -5.56 9.90
CA LEU A 540 -10.30 -5.89 8.50
C LEU A 540 -10.72 -4.73 7.60
N SER A 541 -9.98 -4.43 6.53
CA SER A 541 -10.47 -3.54 5.47
C SER A 541 -11.58 -4.22 4.65
N PHE A 542 -12.32 -3.46 3.82
CA PHE A 542 -13.33 -4.06 2.94
C PHE A 542 -12.67 -5.02 1.93
N GLY A 543 -11.56 -4.66 1.30
CA GLY A 543 -10.87 -5.56 0.38
C GLY A 543 -10.37 -6.87 1.05
N GLN A 544 -10.07 -6.82 2.35
CA GLN A 544 -9.75 -8.01 3.16
C GLN A 544 -11.01 -8.84 3.46
N LEU A 545 -12.10 -8.18 3.86
CA LEU A 545 -13.40 -8.79 4.12
C LEU A 545 -13.88 -9.66 2.95
N MET A 546 -13.73 -9.17 1.70
CA MET A 546 -14.07 -9.91 0.48
C MET A 546 -13.28 -11.21 0.29
N ARG A 547 -12.06 -11.29 0.84
CA ARG A 547 -11.14 -12.42 0.67
C ARG A 547 -11.19 -13.41 1.82
N GLU A 548 -11.40 -12.95 3.05
CA GLU A 548 -11.20 -13.77 4.26
C GLU A 548 -12.37 -13.79 5.26
N ALA A 549 -13.34 -12.88 5.14
CA ALA A 549 -14.43 -12.76 6.14
C ALA A 549 -15.79 -12.38 5.54
N TYR A 550 -16.06 -12.81 4.30
CA TYR A 550 -17.39 -12.71 3.69
C TYR A 550 -18.40 -13.64 4.39
N PRO A 551 -19.72 -13.41 4.28
CA PRO A 551 -20.74 -14.27 4.88
C PRO A 551 -20.54 -15.76 4.54
N GLY A 552 -20.44 -16.60 5.59
CA GLY A 552 -20.15 -18.04 5.49
C GLY A 552 -18.68 -18.43 5.37
N ALA A 553 -17.76 -17.47 5.22
CA ALA A 553 -16.32 -17.70 5.25
C ALA A 553 -15.86 -18.25 6.61
N ILE A 554 -14.71 -18.92 6.59
CA ILE A 554 -13.94 -19.24 7.78
C ILE A 554 -12.86 -18.18 7.96
N TYR A 555 -13.14 -17.25 8.88
CA TYR A 555 -12.18 -16.30 9.37
C TYR A 555 -11.29 -16.95 10.43
N TYR A 556 -9.98 -16.88 10.24
CA TYR A 556 -9.04 -17.34 11.26
C TYR A 556 -8.54 -16.18 12.13
N TYR A 557 -8.57 -16.39 13.43
CA TYR A 557 -7.96 -15.48 14.41
C TYR A 557 -7.10 -16.29 15.37
N ALA A 558 -5.79 -16.02 15.38
CA ALA A 558 -4.83 -16.70 16.24
C ALA A 558 -4.92 -18.25 16.15
N ALA A 559 -4.87 -18.75 14.92
CA ALA A 559 -5.00 -20.15 14.54
C ALA A 559 -6.32 -20.82 14.96
N GLN A 560 -7.36 -20.02 15.25
CA GLN A 560 -8.71 -20.51 15.54
C GLN A 560 -9.67 -20.20 14.38
N PRO A 561 -10.39 -21.19 13.87
CA PRO A 561 -11.40 -20.98 12.83
C PRO A 561 -12.71 -20.44 13.43
N TYR A 562 -13.22 -19.39 12.81
CA TYR A 562 -14.52 -18.81 13.10
C TYR A 562 -15.34 -18.73 11.81
N ARG A 563 -16.55 -19.24 11.84
CA ARG A 563 -17.51 -19.07 10.76
C ARG A 563 -18.12 -17.68 10.84
N VAL A 564 -18.02 -16.93 9.75
CA VAL A 564 -18.73 -15.66 9.60
C VAL A 564 -20.23 -15.93 9.42
N ILE A 565 -21.01 -15.44 10.37
CA ILE A 565 -22.48 -15.62 10.38
C ILE A 565 -23.13 -14.45 9.66
N ARG A 566 -22.68 -13.23 9.96
CA ARG A 566 -23.28 -12.00 9.46
C ARG A 566 -22.24 -10.92 9.25
N VAL A 567 -22.36 -10.19 8.16
CA VAL A 567 -21.63 -8.94 7.93
C VAL A 567 -22.65 -7.82 7.83
N ASN A 568 -22.52 -6.81 8.69
CA ASN A 568 -23.33 -5.60 8.66
C ASN A 568 -22.50 -4.44 8.09
N LEU A 569 -22.80 -4.05 6.86
CA LEU A 569 -22.07 -2.99 6.15
C LEU A 569 -22.31 -1.61 6.77
N LYS A 570 -23.49 -1.38 7.38
CA LYS A 570 -23.86 -0.08 7.98
C LYS A 570 -23.12 0.16 9.30
N THR A 571 -23.10 -0.83 10.19
CA THR A 571 -22.41 -0.73 11.48
C THR A 571 -20.94 -1.10 11.40
N ARG A 572 -20.47 -1.58 10.24
CA ARG A 572 -19.10 -2.07 9.99
C ARG A 572 -18.70 -3.19 10.97
N GLN A 573 -19.62 -4.10 11.23
CA GLN A 573 -19.43 -5.21 12.16
C GLN A 573 -19.54 -6.56 11.44
N VAL A 574 -18.64 -7.49 11.80
CA VAL A 574 -18.63 -8.87 11.33
C VAL A 574 -18.89 -9.76 12.53
N GLN A 575 -20.00 -10.49 12.52
CA GLN A 575 -20.38 -11.42 13.58
C GLN A 575 -19.94 -12.82 13.23
N VAL A 576 -19.26 -13.48 14.17
CA VAL A 576 -18.71 -14.83 13.97
C VAL A 576 -19.08 -15.79 15.08
N ARG A 577 -19.10 -17.09 14.76
CA ARG A 577 -19.14 -18.20 15.74
C ARG A 577 -17.93 -19.09 15.58
N ARG A 578 -17.59 -19.87 16.62
CA ARG A 578 -16.59 -20.93 16.48
C ARG A 578 -17.04 -21.95 15.44
N GLU A 579 -16.09 -22.51 14.73
CA GLU A 579 -16.32 -23.51 13.70
C GLU A 579 -15.30 -24.65 13.81
N LYS A 580 -15.59 -25.77 13.13
CA LYS A 580 -14.61 -26.83 12.89
C LYS A 580 -13.46 -26.31 12.01
N ARG A 581 -12.38 -27.09 11.95
CA ARG A 581 -11.13 -26.73 11.25
C ARG A 581 -11.27 -26.86 9.72
N TYR A 582 -12.03 -25.95 9.13
CA TYR A 582 -12.21 -25.81 7.69
C TYR A 582 -11.51 -24.55 7.20
N THR A 583 -11.23 -24.46 5.91
CA THR A 583 -10.82 -23.20 5.30
C THR A 583 -11.75 -22.86 4.14
N THR A 584 -11.91 -21.58 3.84
CA THR A 584 -12.69 -21.13 2.69
C THR A 584 -11.90 -20.11 1.88
N ARG A 585 -11.99 -20.17 0.55
CA ARG A 585 -11.52 -19.11 -0.34
C ARG A 585 -12.59 -18.79 -1.38
N PRO A 586 -12.66 -17.55 -1.89
CA PRO A 586 -13.36 -17.28 -3.13
C PRO A 586 -12.79 -18.18 -4.24
N SER A 587 -13.66 -18.80 -5.05
CA SER A 587 -13.22 -19.51 -6.26
C SER A 587 -12.71 -18.53 -7.31
N ARG A 588 -13.43 -17.41 -7.46
CA ARG A 588 -13.09 -16.26 -8.30
C ARG A 588 -13.57 -15.00 -7.61
N LEU A 589 -12.75 -13.95 -7.68
CA LEU A 589 -13.10 -12.60 -7.27
C LEU A 589 -12.87 -11.67 -8.48
N PRO A 590 -13.66 -11.80 -9.56
CA PRO A 590 -13.48 -10.96 -10.73
C PRO A 590 -13.73 -9.49 -10.37
N GLU A 591 -12.87 -8.64 -10.92
CA GLU A 591 -13.06 -7.21 -10.96
C GLU A 591 -13.80 -6.88 -12.25
N ARG A 592 -15.01 -6.31 -12.11
CA ARG A 592 -15.73 -5.71 -13.23
C ARG A 592 -15.46 -4.23 -13.24
N VAL A 593 -15.19 -3.68 -14.42
CA VAL A 593 -14.85 -2.27 -14.59
C VAL A 593 -15.88 -1.59 -15.46
N PHE A 594 -16.49 -0.54 -14.91
CA PHE A 594 -17.52 0.24 -15.56
C PHE A 594 -16.97 1.65 -15.85
N PRO A 595 -16.42 1.90 -17.05
CA PRO A 595 -15.93 3.22 -17.40
C PRO A 595 -17.06 4.21 -17.65
N ARG A 596 -16.88 5.44 -17.19
CA ARG A 596 -17.81 6.55 -17.44
C ARG A 596 -17.45 7.24 -18.75
N VAL A 597 -17.92 6.68 -19.84
CA VAL A 597 -17.63 7.14 -21.21
C VAL A 597 -18.61 8.23 -21.65
N ASN A 598 -18.55 9.39 -21.00
CA ASN A 598 -19.31 10.58 -21.37
C ASN A 598 -18.50 11.87 -21.11
N ALA A 599 -19.04 13.02 -21.50
CA ALA A 599 -18.34 14.31 -21.38
C ALA A 599 -17.92 14.67 -19.94
N ALA A 600 -18.62 14.17 -18.92
CA ALA A 600 -18.29 14.41 -17.52
C ALA A 600 -17.30 13.38 -16.95
N GLY A 601 -17.18 12.21 -17.56
CA GLY A 601 -16.36 11.10 -17.06
C GLY A 601 -14.99 10.98 -17.71
N ILE A 602 -14.80 11.45 -18.94
CA ILE A 602 -13.52 11.41 -19.64
C ILE A 602 -12.71 12.68 -19.36
N PHE A 603 -11.47 12.50 -18.89
CA PHE A 603 -10.52 13.60 -18.69
C PHE A 603 -9.66 13.87 -19.92
N LYS A 604 -9.17 12.80 -20.56
CA LYS A 604 -8.37 12.85 -21.79
C LYS A 604 -8.61 11.57 -22.58
N ALA A 605 -8.84 11.69 -23.88
CA ALA A 605 -8.95 10.54 -24.77
C ALA A 605 -8.20 10.81 -26.08
N VAL A 606 -7.46 9.81 -26.53
CA VAL A 606 -6.55 9.85 -27.67
C VAL A 606 -6.76 8.61 -28.53
N GLN A 607 -6.82 8.82 -29.83
CA GLN A 607 -6.85 7.75 -30.83
C GLN A 607 -5.60 7.83 -31.72
N GLN A 608 -4.91 6.70 -31.86
CA GLN A 608 -3.75 6.51 -32.73
C GLN A 608 -4.05 5.35 -33.67
N ASP A 609 -4.60 5.66 -34.86
CA ASP A 609 -5.14 4.65 -35.79
C ASP A 609 -6.30 3.86 -35.14
N ALA A 610 -6.14 2.56 -34.87
CA ALA A 610 -7.16 1.72 -34.23
C ALA A 610 -7.00 1.65 -32.70
N LEU A 611 -5.84 2.05 -32.18
CA LEU A 611 -5.57 2.12 -30.75
C LEU A 611 -6.26 3.34 -30.13
N VAL A 612 -7.13 3.10 -29.16
CA VAL A 612 -7.77 4.14 -28.36
C VAL A 612 -7.29 4.04 -26.93
N SER A 613 -6.78 5.15 -26.39
CA SER A 613 -6.43 5.30 -24.99
C SER A 613 -7.25 6.41 -24.36
N MET A 614 -7.81 6.18 -23.18
CA MET A 614 -8.62 7.18 -22.49
C MET A 614 -8.42 7.12 -20.98
N GLU A 615 -8.19 8.29 -20.39
CA GLU A 615 -8.30 8.51 -18.97
C GLU A 615 -9.74 8.89 -18.62
N CYS A 616 -10.39 8.09 -17.79
CA CYS A 616 -11.74 8.38 -17.33
C CYS A 616 -12.00 7.95 -15.88
N GLN A 617 -13.10 8.46 -15.33
CA GLN A 617 -13.70 7.91 -14.11
C GLN A 617 -14.18 6.49 -14.39
N ILE A 618 -13.93 5.60 -13.45
CA ILE A 618 -14.37 4.21 -13.51
C ILE A 618 -15.01 3.83 -12.17
N LEU A 619 -15.97 2.91 -12.24
CA LEU A 619 -16.45 2.17 -11.09
C LEU A 619 -15.87 0.77 -11.16
N VAL A 620 -15.14 0.36 -10.13
CA VAL A 620 -14.64 -1.02 -10.00
C VAL A 620 -15.56 -1.77 -9.05
N ARG A 621 -16.01 -2.95 -9.49
CA ARG A 621 -16.87 -3.86 -8.73
C ARG A 621 -16.17 -5.20 -8.54
N GLU A 622 -15.89 -5.55 -7.30
CA GLU A 622 -15.45 -6.88 -6.92
C GLU A 622 -16.65 -7.70 -6.45
N THR A 623 -16.82 -8.90 -7.02
CA THR A 623 -17.91 -9.81 -6.66
C THR A 623 -17.38 -11.21 -6.37
N ILE A 624 -17.89 -11.86 -5.31
CA ILE A 624 -17.56 -13.25 -5.01
C ILE A 624 -18.43 -14.19 -5.87
N ASN A 625 -17.81 -14.88 -6.83
CA ASN A 625 -18.49 -15.79 -7.76
C ASN A 625 -18.22 -17.27 -7.43
N GLY A 626 -18.57 -17.65 -6.19
CA GLY A 626 -18.40 -19.00 -5.67
C GLY A 626 -17.35 -19.08 -4.55
N VAL A 627 -17.44 -20.14 -3.77
CA VAL A 627 -16.60 -20.39 -2.61
C VAL A 627 -16.10 -21.83 -2.64
N ILE A 628 -14.80 -22.00 -2.44
CA ILE A 628 -14.18 -23.30 -2.24
C ILE A 628 -14.00 -23.47 -0.74
N GLU A 629 -14.69 -24.46 -0.17
CA GLU A 629 -14.49 -24.89 1.21
C GLU A 629 -13.63 -26.15 1.22
N GLN A 630 -12.56 -26.12 2.00
CA GLN A 630 -11.66 -27.25 2.18
C GLN A 630 -11.85 -27.82 3.60
N ARG A 631 -12.15 -29.12 3.65
CA ARG A 631 -12.29 -29.91 4.87
C ARG A 631 -11.23 -31.01 4.88
N GLY A 632 -10.10 -30.75 5.52
CA GLY A 632 -8.93 -31.63 5.42
C GLY A 632 -8.45 -31.72 3.97
N GLY A 633 -8.33 -32.95 3.43
CA GLY A 633 -7.95 -33.18 2.03
C GLY A 633 -9.08 -33.00 1.01
N LYS A 634 -10.34 -32.85 1.44
CA LYS A 634 -11.50 -32.75 0.54
C LYS A 634 -11.82 -31.29 0.25
N GLU A 635 -11.80 -30.90 -1.02
CA GLU A 635 -12.33 -29.62 -1.49
C GLU A 635 -13.79 -29.78 -1.96
N SER A 636 -14.61 -28.78 -1.68
CA SER A 636 -15.99 -28.69 -2.14
C SER A 636 -16.27 -27.28 -2.62
N ILE A 637 -16.80 -27.17 -3.83
CA ILE A 637 -17.09 -25.89 -4.48
C ILE A 637 -18.57 -25.60 -4.34
N TYR A 638 -18.91 -24.42 -3.84
CA TYR A 638 -20.26 -23.93 -3.67
C TYR A 638 -20.49 -22.70 -4.54
N PRO A 639 -21.66 -22.56 -5.18
CA PRO A 639 -22.06 -21.28 -5.73
C PRO A 639 -22.18 -20.24 -4.60
N TYR A 640 -21.97 -18.97 -4.93
CA TYR A 640 -22.14 -17.86 -4.01
C TYR A 640 -23.13 -16.86 -4.64
N PRO A 641 -24.05 -16.27 -3.87
CA PRO A 641 -24.21 -16.33 -2.41
C PRO A 641 -24.59 -17.70 -1.86
N LEU A 642 -24.23 -17.95 -0.60
CA LEU A 642 -24.65 -19.17 0.10
C LEU A 642 -26.14 -19.09 0.49
N PRO A 643 -26.88 -20.21 0.47
CA PRO A 643 -28.29 -20.23 0.86
C PRO A 643 -28.53 -19.74 2.29
N ARG A 644 -29.58 -18.92 2.51
CA ARG A 644 -29.90 -18.33 3.82
C ARG A 644 -30.33 -19.38 4.85
N GLU A 645 -30.82 -20.53 4.39
CA GLU A 645 -31.23 -21.68 5.22
C GLU A 645 -30.05 -22.26 6.01
N LEU A 646 -28.81 -22.01 5.57
CA LEU A 646 -27.59 -22.41 6.28
C LEU A 646 -27.28 -21.49 7.49
N GLY A 647 -28.10 -20.48 7.74
CA GLY A 647 -27.95 -19.53 8.85
C GLY A 647 -26.89 -18.45 8.60
N PHE A 648 -26.54 -18.20 7.33
CA PHE A 648 -25.65 -17.13 6.93
C PHE A 648 -26.47 -15.93 6.46
N TYR A 649 -26.26 -14.80 7.11
CA TYR A 649 -26.99 -13.58 6.84
C TYR A 649 -26.09 -12.60 6.09
N GLN A 650 -26.46 -12.36 4.85
CA GLN A 650 -26.00 -11.21 4.09
C GLN A 650 -27.18 -10.25 3.94
N ASP A 651 -26.92 -8.98 4.22
CA ASP A 651 -27.92 -7.96 3.99
C ASP A 651 -28.21 -7.93 2.48
N GLN A 652 -27.17 -7.94 1.62
CA GLN A 652 -27.18 -7.90 0.14
C GLN A 652 -27.51 -9.23 -0.58
N PRO A 653 -28.10 -9.24 -1.80
CA PRO A 653 -28.28 -10.44 -2.61
C PRO A 653 -26.94 -10.99 -3.12
N PHE A 654 -26.00 -10.12 -3.48
CA PHE A 654 -24.61 -10.47 -3.78
C PHE A 654 -23.70 -9.66 -2.86
N PHE A 655 -22.66 -10.30 -2.32
CA PHE A 655 -21.67 -9.62 -1.50
C PHE A 655 -20.65 -8.95 -2.42
N ASN A 656 -20.82 -7.64 -2.63
CA ASN A 656 -20.04 -6.84 -3.59
C ASN A 656 -19.27 -5.74 -2.87
N ARG A 657 -18.10 -5.39 -3.43
CA ARG A 657 -17.39 -4.15 -3.11
C ARG A 657 -17.38 -3.26 -4.36
N ASN A 658 -17.95 -2.07 -4.24
CA ASN A 658 -18.00 -1.07 -5.30
C ASN A 658 -17.20 0.16 -4.85
N PHE A 659 -16.27 0.64 -5.66
CA PHE A 659 -15.57 1.89 -5.40
C PHE A 659 -15.30 2.68 -6.69
N PHE A 660 -15.44 4.00 -6.60
CA PHE A 660 -15.17 4.91 -7.69
C PHE A 660 -13.70 5.33 -7.66
N THR A 661 -13.07 5.30 -8.84
CA THR A 661 -11.67 5.70 -9.04
C THR A 661 -11.49 6.24 -10.47
N THR A 662 -10.25 6.46 -10.89
CA THR A 662 -9.91 6.75 -12.29
C THR A 662 -8.98 5.68 -12.81
N GLY A 663 -9.02 5.49 -14.12
CA GLY A 663 -8.07 4.62 -14.80
C GLY A 663 -7.81 5.11 -16.21
N VAL A 664 -6.71 4.61 -16.77
CA VAL A 664 -6.41 4.72 -18.19
C VAL A 664 -6.77 3.39 -18.84
N LEU A 665 -7.75 3.46 -19.74
CA LEU A 665 -8.18 2.35 -20.55
C LEU A 665 -7.43 2.37 -21.88
N VAL A 666 -7.09 1.19 -22.37
CA VAL A 666 -6.53 0.99 -23.70
C VAL A 666 -7.36 -0.08 -24.40
N THR A 667 -7.88 0.24 -25.58
CA THR A 667 -8.65 -0.69 -26.40
C THR A 667 -8.14 -0.68 -27.83
N HIS A 668 -8.22 -1.85 -28.46
CA HIS A 668 -7.83 -2.07 -29.84
C HIS A 668 -8.58 -3.29 -30.40
N PRO A 669 -9.09 -3.29 -31.64
CA PRO A 669 -9.85 -4.42 -32.21
C PRO A 669 -9.13 -5.78 -32.15
N VAL A 670 -7.79 -5.79 -32.24
CA VAL A 670 -6.96 -7.01 -32.10
C VAL A 670 -7.18 -7.76 -30.78
N LEU A 671 -7.67 -7.10 -29.73
CA LEU A 671 -7.94 -7.74 -28.45
C LEU A 671 -9.08 -8.77 -28.52
N GLU A 672 -9.92 -8.70 -29.55
CA GLU A 672 -10.98 -9.68 -29.85
C GLU A 672 -10.49 -10.89 -30.63
N ALA A 673 -9.24 -10.86 -31.11
CA ALA A 673 -8.73 -11.92 -31.95
C ALA A 673 -8.68 -13.26 -31.19
N PRO A 674 -9.05 -14.38 -31.84
CA PRO A 674 -8.95 -15.70 -31.22
C PRO A 674 -7.53 -15.99 -30.73
N GLY A 675 -7.40 -16.53 -29.51
CA GLY A 675 -6.10 -16.83 -28.90
C GLY A 675 -5.47 -15.67 -28.12
N VAL A 676 -6.02 -14.46 -28.22
CA VAL A 676 -5.62 -13.34 -27.36
C VAL A 676 -6.32 -13.47 -26.00
N TYR A 677 -5.54 -13.39 -24.92
CA TYR A 677 -6.04 -13.40 -23.56
C TYR A 677 -5.75 -12.04 -22.90
N PRO A 678 -6.71 -11.09 -22.91
CA PRO A 678 -6.50 -9.73 -22.42
C PRO A 678 -5.91 -9.62 -21.01
N PRO A 679 -6.27 -10.46 -20.02
CA PRO A 679 -5.70 -10.35 -18.67
C PRO A 679 -4.18 -10.44 -18.63
N VAL A 680 -3.59 -11.32 -19.44
CA VAL A 680 -2.12 -11.43 -19.56
C VAL A 680 -1.50 -10.18 -20.17
N LEU A 681 -2.17 -9.55 -21.13
CA LEU A 681 -1.71 -8.29 -21.72
C LEU A 681 -1.81 -7.12 -20.73
N ALA A 682 -2.89 -7.04 -19.96
CA ALA A 682 -3.05 -6.02 -18.93
C ALA A 682 -1.99 -6.13 -17.83
N GLU A 683 -1.68 -7.36 -17.39
CA GLU A 683 -0.59 -7.62 -16.44
C GLU A 683 0.77 -7.16 -16.98
N LEU A 684 1.09 -7.48 -18.25
CA LEU A 684 2.34 -7.05 -18.88
C LEU A 684 2.43 -5.53 -19.01
N VAL A 685 1.35 -4.86 -19.41
CA VAL A 685 1.29 -3.39 -19.50
C VAL A 685 1.46 -2.76 -18.12
N TYR A 686 0.84 -3.33 -17.09
CA TYR A 686 0.99 -2.89 -15.71
C TYR A 686 2.42 -3.05 -15.20
N GLU A 687 3.05 -4.21 -15.36
CA GLU A 687 4.42 -4.46 -14.94
C GLU A 687 5.41 -3.55 -15.69
N ALA A 688 5.21 -3.37 -17.00
CA ALA A 688 6.00 -2.44 -17.79
C ALA A 688 5.85 -0.99 -17.32
N PHE A 689 4.64 -0.57 -16.93
CA PHE A 689 4.40 0.76 -16.41
C PHE A 689 5.14 1.01 -15.09
N LEU A 690 5.12 0.04 -14.17
CA LEU A 690 5.83 0.13 -12.89
C LEU A 690 7.36 0.11 -13.03
N LEU A 691 7.89 -0.48 -14.11
CA LEU A 691 9.33 -0.42 -14.41
C LEU A 691 9.77 0.95 -14.91
N LEU A 692 8.89 1.68 -15.59
CA LEU A 692 9.20 3.00 -16.17
C LEU A 692 8.88 4.15 -15.23
N VAL A 693 7.85 3.99 -14.40
CA VAL A 693 7.45 4.98 -13.42
C VAL A 693 7.44 4.34 -12.04
N PRO A 694 8.26 4.82 -11.10
CA PRO A 694 8.34 4.24 -9.77
C PRO A 694 7.07 4.60 -8.98
N PHE A 695 6.05 3.75 -9.08
CA PHE A 695 4.86 3.78 -8.23
C PHE A 695 4.95 2.67 -7.19
N ASP A 696 4.31 2.87 -6.05
CA ASP A 696 4.07 1.77 -5.12
C ASP A 696 3.04 0.80 -5.73
N ARG A 697 3.34 -0.50 -5.68
CA ARG A 697 2.47 -1.55 -6.23
C ARG A 697 1.07 -1.55 -5.59
N GLN A 698 0.94 -1.04 -4.37
CA GLN A 698 -0.35 -0.97 -3.67
C GLN A 698 -1.22 0.21 -4.15
N ASP A 699 -0.65 1.19 -4.84
CA ASP A 699 -1.36 2.41 -5.26
C ASP A 699 -2.09 2.23 -6.61
N LEU A 700 -1.70 1.22 -7.41
CA LEU A 700 -2.23 0.95 -8.75
C LEU A 700 -2.69 -0.50 -8.91
N GLY A 701 -3.78 -0.69 -9.64
CA GLY A 701 -4.32 -1.97 -10.04
C GLY A 701 -4.46 -2.07 -11.55
N TRP A 702 -4.77 -3.27 -12.01
CA TRP A 702 -5.04 -3.53 -13.42
C TRP A 702 -6.20 -4.51 -13.53
N ALA A 703 -6.99 -4.37 -14.60
CA ALA A 703 -8.09 -5.27 -14.90
C ALA A 703 -8.36 -5.29 -16.40
N THR A 704 -9.33 -6.12 -16.80
CA THR A 704 -9.87 -6.16 -18.17
C THR A 704 -11.37 -6.35 -18.11
N ASP A 705 -12.10 -5.67 -18.98
CA ASP A 705 -13.53 -5.89 -19.16
C ASP A 705 -13.90 -5.49 -20.61
N SER A 706 -15.19 -5.44 -20.92
CA SER A 706 -15.69 -5.04 -22.24
C SER A 706 -16.70 -3.91 -22.13
N PHE A 707 -16.70 -3.02 -23.13
CA PHE A 707 -17.64 -1.89 -23.15
C PHE A 707 -19.09 -2.36 -23.19
N GLN A 708 -19.93 -1.70 -22.40
CA GLN A 708 -21.36 -2.00 -22.28
C GLN A 708 -22.23 -1.01 -23.08
N GLN A 709 -21.62 -0.08 -23.80
CA GLN A 709 -22.29 0.96 -24.57
C GLN A 709 -21.51 1.27 -25.85
N ASP A 710 -22.22 1.55 -26.94
CA ASP A 710 -21.64 2.07 -28.17
C ASP A 710 -21.35 3.57 -28.04
N ARG A 711 -20.13 3.99 -28.43
CA ARG A 711 -19.76 5.42 -28.59
C ARG A 711 -18.95 5.57 -29.88
N PRO A 712 -19.62 5.57 -31.05
CA PRO A 712 -18.94 5.76 -32.33
C PRO A 712 -18.28 7.16 -32.39
N PRO A 713 -17.15 7.31 -33.12
CA PRO A 713 -16.52 6.30 -33.97
C PRO A 713 -15.51 5.38 -33.26
N ALA A 714 -15.27 5.55 -31.95
CA ALA A 714 -14.10 4.98 -31.29
C ALA A 714 -14.37 3.75 -30.41
N ILE A 715 -15.61 3.52 -29.99
CA ILE A 715 -15.96 2.48 -29.02
C ILE A 715 -17.19 1.71 -29.49
N GLU A 716 -17.07 0.38 -29.51
CA GLU A 716 -18.14 -0.55 -29.88
C GLU A 716 -18.57 -1.40 -28.67
N TYR A 717 -19.85 -1.78 -28.62
CA TYR A 717 -20.41 -2.65 -27.60
C TYR A 717 -19.73 -4.03 -27.65
N GLY A 718 -19.30 -4.52 -26.49
CA GLY A 718 -18.60 -5.80 -26.36
C GLY A 718 -17.11 -5.72 -26.63
N GLN A 719 -16.59 -4.58 -27.10
CA GLN A 719 -15.17 -4.43 -27.37
C GLN A 719 -14.35 -4.52 -26.06
N PRO A 720 -13.34 -5.40 -25.97
CA PRO A 720 -12.52 -5.58 -24.79
C PRO A 720 -11.52 -4.43 -24.61
N PHE A 721 -11.25 -4.09 -23.36
CA PHE A 721 -10.24 -3.09 -23.00
C PHE A 721 -9.33 -3.60 -21.88
N LEU A 722 -8.11 -3.08 -21.87
CA LEU A 722 -7.16 -3.19 -20.77
C LEU A 722 -7.29 -1.93 -19.93
N VAL A 723 -7.20 -2.03 -18.61
CA VAL A 723 -7.22 -0.84 -17.75
C VAL A 723 -6.15 -0.92 -16.67
N VAL A 724 -5.44 0.19 -16.46
CA VAL A 724 -4.62 0.44 -15.27
C VAL A 724 -5.31 1.55 -14.49
N TYR A 725 -5.61 1.31 -13.22
CA TYR A 725 -6.42 2.22 -12.40
C TYR A 725 -5.85 2.43 -11.01
N ASP A 726 -6.26 3.51 -10.36
CA ASP A 726 -5.79 3.83 -9.01
C ASP A 726 -6.56 2.99 -7.98
N GLN A 727 -5.84 2.31 -7.07
CA GLN A 727 -6.47 1.56 -5.98
C GLN A 727 -6.92 2.46 -4.81
N THR A 728 -6.70 3.78 -4.91
CA THR A 728 -7.14 4.75 -3.91
C THR A 728 -8.56 5.24 -4.17
N TYR A 729 -9.43 5.18 -3.16
CA TYR A 729 -10.79 5.73 -3.22
C TYR A 729 -10.76 7.25 -3.49
N GLY A 730 -11.64 7.74 -4.36
CA GLY A 730 -11.69 9.15 -4.76
C GLY A 730 -10.67 9.55 -5.83
N SER A 731 -9.77 8.62 -6.20
CA SER A 731 -8.69 8.78 -7.19
C SER A 731 -7.63 9.83 -6.86
N LEU A 732 -6.38 9.50 -7.19
CA LEU A 732 -5.26 10.44 -7.18
C LEU A 732 -4.75 10.72 -8.60
N ARG A 733 -5.42 10.17 -9.60
CA ARG A 733 -5.05 10.20 -11.02
C ARG A 733 -3.59 9.77 -11.24
N LEU A 734 -3.13 8.73 -10.54
CA LEU A 734 -1.76 8.20 -10.70
C LEU A 734 -1.60 7.51 -12.06
N SER A 735 -2.59 6.70 -12.44
CA SER A 735 -2.69 6.04 -13.74
C SER A 735 -2.68 7.02 -14.92
N ALA A 736 -3.12 8.27 -14.71
CA ALA A 736 -3.17 9.31 -15.74
C ALA A 736 -1.81 9.61 -16.39
N ARG A 737 -0.70 9.30 -15.69
CA ARG A 737 0.66 9.44 -16.27
C ARG A 737 0.84 8.63 -17.55
N LEU A 738 0.11 7.51 -17.73
CA LEU A 738 0.12 6.76 -19.00
C LEU A 738 -0.27 7.62 -20.21
N MET A 739 -1.05 8.69 -20.00
CA MET A 739 -1.45 9.63 -21.04
C MET A 739 -0.46 10.79 -21.25
N GLU A 740 0.68 10.80 -20.55
CA GLU A 740 1.80 11.70 -20.84
C GLU A 740 2.38 11.38 -22.22
N THR A 741 2.80 12.42 -22.94
CA THR A 741 3.29 12.31 -24.33
C THR A 741 4.40 11.26 -24.45
N GLY A 742 4.18 10.26 -25.30
CA GLY A 742 5.14 9.19 -25.59
C GLY A 742 5.29 8.10 -24.51
N LEU A 743 4.70 8.25 -23.31
CA LEU A 743 4.87 7.26 -22.24
C LEU A 743 4.17 5.93 -22.55
N LEU A 744 2.93 5.97 -23.06
CA LEU A 744 2.19 4.75 -23.44
C LEU A 744 2.99 3.89 -24.43
N GLY A 745 3.60 4.50 -25.44
CA GLY A 745 4.45 3.79 -26.40
C GLY A 745 5.68 3.14 -25.75
N ARG A 746 6.33 3.84 -24.81
CA ARG A 746 7.46 3.28 -24.04
C ARG A 746 7.02 2.10 -23.16
N VAL A 747 5.86 2.21 -22.51
CA VAL A 747 5.26 1.14 -21.70
C VAL A 747 4.95 -0.09 -22.56
N MET A 748 4.30 0.10 -23.71
CA MET A 748 3.98 -0.99 -24.63
C MET A 748 5.23 -1.68 -25.20
N PHE A 749 6.29 -0.90 -25.48
CA PHE A 749 7.58 -1.45 -25.89
C PHE A 749 8.23 -2.29 -24.80
N THR A 750 8.29 -1.79 -23.56
CA THR A 750 8.79 -2.56 -22.41
C THR A 750 7.95 -3.81 -22.17
N ALA A 751 6.62 -3.74 -22.30
CA ALA A 751 5.74 -4.90 -22.21
C ALA A 751 6.08 -5.96 -23.29
N SER A 752 6.41 -5.52 -24.51
CA SER A 752 6.87 -6.42 -25.59
C SER A 752 8.20 -7.10 -25.25
N LEU A 753 9.13 -6.38 -24.61
CA LEU A 753 10.39 -6.97 -24.11
C LEU A 753 10.16 -7.98 -22.99
N LEU A 754 9.25 -7.68 -22.07
CA LEU A 754 8.86 -8.62 -21.01
C LEU A 754 8.24 -9.89 -21.62
N ALA A 755 7.41 -9.76 -22.65
CA ALA A 755 6.80 -10.89 -23.37
C ALA A 755 7.82 -11.76 -24.13
N ALA A 756 8.90 -11.16 -24.64
CA ALA A 756 10.01 -11.87 -25.33
C ALA A 756 11.01 -12.49 -24.35
N GLY A 757 11.12 -11.96 -23.13
CA GLY A 757 12.00 -12.48 -22.07
C GLY A 757 11.49 -13.77 -21.42
N HIS A 758 12.36 -14.47 -20.68
CA HIS A 758 11.98 -15.62 -19.84
C HIS A 758 11.26 -15.16 -18.55
N THR A 759 10.21 -14.34 -18.67
CA THR A 759 9.50 -13.72 -17.55
C THR A 759 8.37 -14.58 -16.99
N GLY A 760 8.29 -15.88 -17.29
CA GLY A 760 7.31 -16.79 -16.68
C GLY A 760 5.83 -16.54 -17.02
N VAL A 761 5.46 -15.39 -17.57
CA VAL A 761 4.13 -15.11 -18.12
C VAL A 761 3.99 -15.83 -19.45
N THR A 762 3.10 -16.83 -19.49
CA THR A 762 2.93 -17.65 -20.69
C THR A 762 2.00 -16.95 -21.68
N ILE A 763 2.58 -16.10 -22.53
CA ILE A 763 1.85 -15.42 -23.60
C ILE A 763 1.94 -16.22 -24.91
N GLY A 764 0.77 -16.54 -25.47
CA GLY A 764 0.64 -17.19 -26.76
C GLY A 764 1.13 -16.31 -27.92
N PRO A 765 1.44 -16.89 -29.09
CA PRO A 765 1.93 -16.13 -30.24
C PRO A 765 0.94 -15.05 -30.70
N GLU A 766 -0.36 -15.32 -30.63
CA GLU A 766 -1.41 -14.34 -30.95
C GLU A 766 -1.41 -13.16 -29.99
N GLY A 767 -1.18 -13.40 -28.70
CA GLY A 767 -1.04 -12.34 -27.69
C GLY A 767 0.18 -11.46 -27.94
N ARG A 768 1.32 -12.04 -28.34
CA ARG A 768 2.53 -11.27 -28.68
C ARG A 768 2.31 -10.39 -29.91
N GLU A 769 1.66 -10.93 -30.94
CA GLU A 769 1.29 -10.17 -32.13
C GLU A 769 0.30 -9.03 -31.82
N ALA A 770 -0.68 -9.27 -30.95
CA ALA A 770 -1.58 -8.24 -30.46
C ALA A 770 -0.83 -7.09 -29.76
N LEU A 771 0.09 -7.42 -28.85
CA LEU A 771 0.92 -6.44 -28.15
C LEU A 771 1.83 -5.66 -29.09
N ALA A 772 2.43 -6.34 -30.07
CA ALA A 772 3.27 -5.72 -31.10
C ALA A 772 2.50 -4.69 -31.94
N ARG A 773 1.27 -5.00 -32.37
CA ARG A 773 0.43 -4.07 -33.11
C ARG A 773 0.09 -2.82 -32.31
N MET A 774 -0.36 -2.99 -31.07
CA MET A 774 -0.63 -1.87 -30.17
C MET A 774 0.63 -1.02 -29.91
N THR A 775 1.80 -1.67 -29.77
CA THR A 775 3.08 -0.97 -29.58
C THR A 775 3.44 -0.11 -30.79
N LEU A 776 3.28 -0.63 -32.01
CA LEU A 776 3.55 0.11 -33.24
C LEU A 776 2.63 1.33 -33.38
N GLU A 777 1.34 1.15 -33.12
CA GLU A 777 0.39 2.25 -33.18
C GLU A 777 0.71 3.34 -32.15
N ALA A 778 1.05 2.95 -30.92
CA ALA A 778 1.43 3.89 -29.87
C ALA A 778 2.72 4.68 -30.17
N LEU A 779 3.70 4.08 -30.87
CA LEU A 779 5.00 4.70 -31.16
C LEU A 779 5.05 5.48 -32.48
N GLU A 780 4.37 5.00 -33.53
CA GLU A 780 4.55 5.52 -34.90
C GLU A 780 3.37 6.39 -35.39
N ARG A 781 2.16 6.17 -34.88
CA ARG A 781 0.95 6.80 -35.43
C ARG A 781 0.66 8.16 -34.79
N PRO A 782 0.16 9.14 -35.56
CA PRO A 782 -0.24 10.43 -35.03
C PRO A 782 -1.42 10.29 -34.07
N ALA A 783 -1.39 11.08 -33.00
CA ALA A 783 -2.44 11.13 -31.98
C ALA A 783 -3.55 12.12 -32.38
N TYR A 784 -4.81 11.69 -32.27
CA TYR A 784 -6.01 12.51 -32.44
C TYR A 784 -6.77 12.59 -31.11
N SER A 785 -7.20 13.80 -30.72
CA SER A 785 -7.99 13.98 -29.49
C SER A 785 -9.45 13.59 -29.73
N LEU A 786 -10.02 12.81 -28.81
CA LEU A 786 -11.43 12.45 -28.80
C LEU A 786 -12.18 13.36 -27.83
N ARG A 787 -13.18 14.09 -28.31
CA ARG A 787 -14.01 15.00 -27.49
C ARG A 787 -15.49 14.82 -27.73
N PHE A 788 -16.28 15.01 -26.68
CA PHE A 788 -17.74 15.06 -26.79
C PHE A 788 -18.20 16.44 -27.26
N ILE A 789 -19.08 16.46 -28.26
CA ILE A 789 -19.73 17.67 -28.76
C ILE A 789 -21.23 17.60 -28.46
N ASN A 790 -21.85 18.75 -28.16
CA ASN A 790 -23.27 18.89 -27.80
C ASN A 790 -23.67 18.10 -26.56
N ALA A 791 -22.76 17.92 -25.60
CA ALA A 791 -23.05 17.31 -24.31
C ALA A 791 -23.46 18.38 -23.29
N GLU A 792 -24.51 18.09 -22.52
CA GLU A 792 -24.89 18.91 -21.36
C GLU A 792 -24.04 18.49 -20.16
N VAL A 793 -23.07 19.33 -19.80
CA VAL A 793 -22.12 19.04 -18.69
C VAL A 793 -22.55 19.72 -17.40
N GLU A 794 -23.09 20.93 -17.47
CA GLU A 794 -23.50 21.73 -16.32
C GLU A 794 -24.99 21.55 -16.02
N THR A 795 -25.35 21.54 -14.73
CA THR A 795 -26.75 21.52 -14.31
C THR A 795 -27.38 22.90 -14.55
N PRO A 796 -28.46 23.00 -15.34
CA PRO A 796 -29.13 24.27 -15.57
C PRO A 796 -29.67 24.90 -14.28
N GLU A 797 -29.71 26.23 -14.23
CA GLU A 797 -30.24 26.97 -13.07
C GLU A 797 -31.70 26.60 -12.80
N GLY A 798 -32.05 26.37 -11.53
CA GLY A 798 -33.38 25.93 -11.13
C GLY A 798 -33.68 24.45 -11.39
N LYS A 799 -32.72 23.68 -11.93
CA LYS A 799 -32.82 22.23 -12.09
C LYS A 799 -31.84 21.49 -11.19
N GLU A 800 -32.15 20.24 -10.89
CA GLU A 800 -31.28 19.34 -10.14
C GLU A 800 -31.02 18.07 -10.95
N ARG A 801 -29.76 17.64 -11.01
CA ARG A 801 -29.37 16.44 -11.74
C ARG A 801 -29.83 15.20 -10.97
N ILE A 802 -30.54 14.31 -11.66
CA ILE A 802 -31.10 13.09 -11.10
C ILE A 802 -30.73 11.87 -11.95
N ILE A 803 -30.77 10.70 -11.32
CA ILE A 803 -30.85 9.42 -11.99
C ILE A 803 -32.34 9.20 -12.32
N LEU A 804 -32.63 8.86 -13.57
CA LEU A 804 -34.01 8.78 -14.07
C LEU A 804 -34.81 7.66 -13.37
N PRO A 805 -36.10 7.87 -13.09
CA PRO A 805 -36.98 6.79 -12.65
C PRO A 805 -36.95 5.59 -13.60
N GLY A 806 -36.94 4.37 -13.04
CA GLY A 806 -36.79 3.12 -13.79
C GLY A 806 -35.34 2.64 -13.89
N SER A 807 -34.37 3.54 -13.71
CA SER A 807 -32.94 3.27 -13.74
C SER A 807 -32.41 2.69 -12.41
N LYS A 808 -31.15 2.27 -12.42
CA LYS A 808 -30.42 1.81 -11.24
C LYS A 808 -29.45 2.89 -10.77
N GLY A 809 -29.26 2.99 -9.47
CA GLY A 809 -28.18 3.74 -8.82
C GLY A 809 -27.49 2.90 -7.76
N LEU A 810 -26.50 3.47 -7.08
CA LEU A 810 -25.73 2.82 -6.02
C LEU A 810 -25.89 3.58 -4.70
N LEU A 811 -26.41 2.94 -3.66
CA LEU A 811 -26.46 3.53 -2.31
C LEU A 811 -25.04 3.71 -1.79
N MET A 812 -24.62 4.95 -1.54
CA MET A 812 -23.23 5.26 -1.15
C MET A 812 -22.82 4.67 0.19
N ARG A 813 -23.76 4.50 1.13
CA ARG A 813 -23.48 3.98 2.47
C ARG A 813 -23.34 2.47 2.53
N THR A 814 -24.07 1.75 1.68
CA THR A 814 -24.11 0.29 1.68
C THR A 814 -23.43 -0.31 0.45
N SER A 815 -23.08 0.50 -0.54
CA SER A 815 -22.59 0.06 -1.86
C SER A 815 -23.56 -0.92 -2.54
N GLU A 816 -24.86 -0.75 -2.29
CA GLU A 816 -25.93 -1.63 -2.79
C GLU A 816 -26.60 -1.02 -4.01
N GLU A 817 -26.95 -1.84 -5.01
CA GLU A 817 -27.78 -1.40 -6.13
C GLU A 817 -29.17 -0.96 -5.63
N PHE A 818 -29.68 0.11 -6.21
CA PHE A 818 -30.92 0.75 -5.82
C PHE A 818 -31.72 1.10 -7.06
N ARG A 819 -32.88 0.46 -7.20
CA ARG A 819 -33.78 0.74 -8.31
C ARG A 819 -34.65 1.94 -7.98
N ILE A 820 -34.57 2.96 -8.80
CA ILE A 820 -35.27 4.22 -8.59
C ILE A 820 -36.67 4.08 -9.17
N LEU A 821 -37.70 4.33 -8.36
CA LEU A 821 -39.10 4.30 -8.80
C LEU A 821 -39.61 5.69 -9.13
N ARG A 822 -39.27 6.71 -8.33
CA ARG A 822 -39.58 8.11 -8.60
C ARG A 822 -38.72 9.06 -7.74
N VAL A 823 -38.77 10.35 -8.08
CA VAL A 823 -38.19 11.43 -7.27
C VAL A 823 -39.30 12.10 -6.47
N ILE A 824 -39.03 12.43 -5.20
CA ILE A 824 -39.97 13.06 -4.28
C ILE A 824 -39.30 14.28 -3.64
N SER A 825 -40.05 15.37 -3.50
CA SER A 825 -39.61 16.54 -2.73
C SER A 825 -39.98 16.40 -1.26
N MET A 826 -38.99 16.52 -0.37
CA MET A 826 -39.13 16.41 1.08
C MET A 826 -38.61 17.71 1.76
N PRO A 827 -38.95 17.99 3.03
CA PRO A 827 -38.51 19.22 3.72
C PRO A 827 -36.98 19.40 3.81
N ASN A 828 -36.22 18.30 3.67
CA ASN A 828 -34.77 18.26 3.70
C ASN A 828 -34.13 18.19 2.29
N GLY A 829 -34.91 18.38 1.22
CA GLY A 829 -34.47 18.34 -0.17
C GLY A 829 -35.13 17.23 -1.00
N LEU A 830 -34.70 17.09 -2.25
CA LEU A 830 -35.15 15.97 -3.10
C LEU A 830 -34.64 14.63 -2.55
N SER A 831 -35.48 13.61 -2.64
CA SER A 831 -35.17 12.22 -2.28
C SER A 831 -35.63 11.29 -3.40
N TYR A 832 -34.96 10.15 -3.54
CA TYR A 832 -35.47 9.07 -4.39
C TYR A 832 -36.41 8.20 -3.56
N GLU A 833 -37.54 7.79 -4.11
CA GLU A 833 -38.22 6.58 -3.64
C GLU A 833 -37.81 5.42 -4.54
N GLY A 834 -37.40 4.33 -3.90
CA GLY A 834 -36.93 3.17 -4.64
C GLY A 834 -36.74 1.95 -3.76
N VAL A 835 -36.36 0.87 -4.41
CA VAL A 835 -36.20 -0.45 -3.80
C VAL A 835 -34.73 -0.83 -3.87
N PRO A 836 -34.05 -0.96 -2.72
CA PRO A 836 -32.71 -1.54 -2.67
C PRO A 836 -32.73 -2.99 -3.19
N ALA A 837 -31.66 -3.46 -3.81
CA ALA A 837 -31.56 -4.82 -4.35
C ALA A 837 -31.92 -5.92 -3.34
N THR A 838 -31.69 -5.65 -2.05
CA THR A 838 -32.05 -6.53 -0.92
C THR A 838 -33.52 -6.69 -0.66
N MET A 839 -34.32 -5.73 -1.13
CA MET A 839 -35.76 -5.65 -0.94
C MET A 839 -36.52 -5.92 -2.24
N GLU A 840 -35.84 -6.32 -3.32
CA GLU A 840 -36.49 -6.69 -4.58
C GLU A 840 -37.49 -7.83 -4.35
N GLY A 841 -38.75 -7.60 -4.78
CA GLY A 841 -39.87 -8.52 -4.54
C GLY A 841 -40.66 -8.27 -3.24
N SER A 842 -40.24 -7.33 -2.39
CA SER A 842 -41.02 -6.86 -1.24
C SER A 842 -41.88 -5.63 -1.60
N SER A 843 -42.91 -5.33 -0.80
CA SER A 843 -43.72 -4.11 -0.94
C SER A 843 -43.09 -2.88 -0.26
N ALA A 844 -41.87 -2.98 0.29
CA ALA A 844 -41.22 -1.91 1.02
C ALA A 844 -40.32 -1.07 0.09
N ALA A 845 -40.44 0.27 0.20
CA ALA A 845 -39.56 1.23 -0.47
C ALA A 845 -38.75 2.01 0.58
N THR A 846 -37.56 2.45 0.20
CA THR A 846 -36.72 3.34 1.01
C THR A 846 -36.60 4.70 0.33
N MET A 847 -36.36 5.75 1.14
CA MET A 847 -36.31 7.13 0.67
C MET A 847 -34.96 7.80 0.98
N PRO A 848 -33.85 7.39 0.33
CA PRO A 848 -32.57 8.10 0.47
C PRO A 848 -32.62 9.49 -0.16
N LEU A 849 -31.80 10.40 0.36
CA LEU A 849 -31.54 11.69 -0.32
C LEU A 849 -30.88 11.44 -1.67
N LEU A 850 -31.04 12.38 -2.62
CA LEU A 850 -30.34 12.33 -3.90
C LEU A 850 -28.82 12.12 -3.74
N THR A 851 -28.23 12.80 -2.77
CA THR A 851 -26.79 12.73 -2.46
C THR A 851 -26.32 11.39 -1.89
N ASP A 852 -27.24 10.55 -1.40
CA ASP A 852 -26.94 9.22 -0.88
C ASP A 852 -26.98 8.13 -1.97
N VAL A 853 -27.33 8.47 -3.23
CA VAL A 853 -27.39 7.55 -4.37
C VAL A 853 -26.48 8.04 -5.50
N ALA A 854 -25.47 7.25 -5.85
CA ALA A 854 -24.56 7.55 -6.96
C ALA A 854 -24.97 6.86 -8.27
N GLU A 855 -24.53 7.45 -9.37
CA GLU A 855 -24.65 6.87 -10.71
C GLU A 855 -23.74 5.64 -10.84
N ILE A 856 -24.23 4.58 -11.47
CA ILE A 856 -23.47 3.43 -11.94
C ILE A 856 -23.11 3.72 -13.41
N PRO A 857 -21.83 3.99 -13.74
CA PRO A 857 -21.42 4.23 -15.12
C PRO A 857 -21.85 3.09 -16.03
N GLY A 858 -22.40 3.40 -17.20
CA GLY A 858 -22.87 2.37 -18.13
C GLY A 858 -24.29 1.87 -17.88
N GLU A 859 -24.80 1.94 -16.64
CA GLU A 859 -26.11 1.37 -16.24
C GLU A 859 -27.13 2.44 -15.82
N SER A 860 -26.69 3.55 -15.24
CA SER A 860 -27.56 4.64 -14.82
C SER A 860 -27.90 5.58 -15.99
N GLU A 861 -29.19 5.67 -16.31
CA GLU A 861 -29.72 6.78 -17.10
C GLU A 861 -29.92 8.03 -16.22
N VAL A 862 -29.54 9.21 -16.74
CA VAL A 862 -29.51 10.47 -15.99
C VAL A 862 -30.26 11.58 -16.72
N GLY A 863 -30.71 12.57 -15.97
CA GLY A 863 -31.40 13.74 -16.49
C GLY A 863 -31.50 14.88 -15.47
N PHE A 864 -32.31 15.87 -15.79
CA PHE A 864 -32.57 17.04 -14.96
C PHE A 864 -34.01 17.07 -14.48
N TYR A 865 -34.19 17.27 -13.18
CA TYR A 865 -35.46 17.54 -12.51
C TYR A 865 -35.63 19.04 -12.33
N ASP A 866 -36.71 19.61 -12.85
CA ASP A 866 -37.04 21.02 -12.67
C ASP A 866 -37.65 21.27 -11.28
N LEU A 867 -37.02 22.12 -10.46
CA LEU A 867 -37.46 22.38 -9.09
C LEU A 867 -38.78 23.15 -9.01
N ALA A 868 -39.15 23.88 -10.08
CA ALA A 868 -40.38 24.68 -10.13
C ALA A 868 -41.55 23.88 -10.71
N THR A 869 -41.33 23.09 -11.76
CA THR A 869 -42.41 22.37 -12.47
C THR A 869 -42.51 20.90 -12.08
N GLY A 870 -41.45 20.30 -11.54
CA GLY A 870 -41.34 18.87 -11.30
C GLY A 870 -41.13 18.02 -12.56
N GLU A 871 -40.88 18.65 -13.70
CA GLU A 871 -40.65 17.97 -14.98
C GLU A 871 -39.25 17.34 -15.03
N ILE A 872 -39.15 16.15 -15.64
CA ILE A 872 -37.89 15.42 -15.82
C ILE A 872 -37.51 15.44 -17.29
N THR A 873 -36.32 15.93 -17.58
CA THR A 873 -35.74 15.99 -18.93
C THR A 873 -34.47 15.12 -19.00
N PRO A 874 -34.35 14.14 -19.91
CA PRO A 874 -33.15 13.31 -20.04
C PRO A 874 -31.90 14.15 -20.38
N LEU A 875 -30.73 13.71 -19.89
CA LEU A 875 -29.46 14.36 -20.18
C LEU A 875 -29.01 14.06 -21.61
N LEU A 876 -28.58 15.09 -22.34
CA LEU A 876 -27.90 14.89 -23.63
C LEU A 876 -26.42 14.57 -23.42
N ASP A 877 -26.04 13.31 -23.62
CA ASP A 877 -24.66 12.82 -23.43
C ASP A 877 -23.65 13.31 -24.49
N GLY A 878 -24.12 13.89 -25.60
CA GLY A 878 -23.32 14.33 -26.75
C GLY A 878 -22.75 13.19 -27.60
N ALA A 879 -22.13 13.54 -28.73
CA ALA A 879 -21.48 12.60 -29.64
C ALA A 879 -19.96 12.76 -29.61
N LEU A 880 -19.23 11.64 -29.67
CA LEU A 880 -17.76 11.63 -29.71
C LEU A 880 -17.28 12.08 -31.10
N ARG A 881 -16.33 13.00 -31.16
CA ARG A 881 -15.68 13.43 -32.40
C ARG A 881 -14.16 13.44 -32.27
N LEU A 882 -13.53 13.15 -33.40
CA LEU A 882 -12.09 13.28 -33.60
C LEU A 882 -11.75 14.72 -33.94
N GLU A 883 -10.84 15.30 -33.16
CA GLU A 883 -10.21 16.58 -33.45
C GLU A 883 -8.68 16.38 -33.55
N PRO A 884 -8.00 17.01 -34.52
CA PRO A 884 -6.54 17.00 -34.56
C PRO A 884 -6.00 17.62 -33.26
N GLU A 885 -5.12 16.92 -32.56
CA GLU A 885 -4.49 17.49 -31.36
C GLU A 885 -3.61 18.67 -31.78
N ALA A 886 -3.68 19.80 -31.05
CA ALA A 886 -2.95 21.02 -31.39
C ALA A 886 -1.44 20.72 -31.42
N GLY A 887 -0.90 20.55 -32.63
CA GLY A 887 0.49 20.17 -32.87
C GLY A 887 0.65 19.06 -33.91
N GLY A 888 -0.24 18.06 -33.98
CA GLY A 888 -0.16 16.97 -34.98
C GLY A 888 1.21 16.29 -35.12
N VAL A 889 2.10 16.43 -34.12
CA VAL A 889 3.49 15.99 -34.21
C VAL A 889 3.51 14.51 -33.85
N ARG A 890 4.02 13.67 -34.76
CA ARG A 890 4.42 12.28 -34.46
C ARG A 890 5.26 12.32 -33.17
N ALA A 891 4.89 11.56 -32.14
CA ALA A 891 5.71 11.48 -30.94
C ALA A 891 7.13 11.09 -31.37
N GLU A 892 8.12 11.92 -31.02
CA GLU A 892 9.50 11.64 -31.40
C GLU A 892 9.92 10.33 -30.73
N VAL A 893 10.41 9.39 -31.54
CA VAL A 893 10.85 8.09 -31.04
C VAL A 893 12.10 8.31 -30.18
N ASP A 894 11.96 8.09 -28.87
CA ASP A 894 13.03 8.22 -27.88
C ASP A 894 14.06 7.09 -28.06
N ARG A 895 15.02 7.29 -28.97
CA ARG A 895 16.04 6.29 -29.34
C ARG A 895 16.87 5.85 -28.13
N ALA A 896 17.25 6.80 -27.28
CA ALA A 896 18.05 6.55 -26.09
C ALA A 896 17.32 5.64 -25.10
N PHE A 897 16.02 5.89 -24.90
CA PHE A 897 15.19 5.00 -24.10
C PHE A 897 15.11 3.60 -24.69
N LEU A 898 14.76 3.47 -25.99
CA LEU A 898 14.61 2.15 -26.62
C LEU A 898 15.88 1.32 -26.52
N ALA A 899 17.05 1.94 -26.72
CA ALA A 899 18.35 1.27 -26.61
C ALA A 899 18.62 0.81 -25.18
N THR A 900 18.35 1.68 -24.19
CA THR A 900 18.51 1.37 -22.78
C THR A 900 17.62 0.20 -22.36
N ALA A 901 16.33 0.23 -22.74
CA ALA A 901 15.38 -0.83 -22.42
C ALA A 901 15.78 -2.16 -23.07
N LEU A 902 16.15 -2.13 -24.36
CA LEU A 902 16.57 -3.33 -25.09
C LEU A 902 17.82 -3.98 -24.47
N GLY A 903 18.82 -3.19 -24.08
CA GLY A 903 20.04 -3.68 -23.43
C GLY A 903 19.85 -4.16 -21.98
N ALA A 904 18.87 -3.58 -21.27
CA ALA A 904 18.54 -3.98 -19.91
C ALA A 904 17.81 -5.32 -19.84
N HIS A 905 16.87 -5.56 -20.76
CA HIS A 905 15.95 -6.70 -20.70
C HIS A 905 16.40 -7.92 -21.53
N LEU A 906 17.28 -7.74 -22.53
CA LEU A 906 17.76 -8.84 -23.34
C LEU A 906 19.19 -9.27 -22.98
N GLN A 907 19.40 -10.59 -23.06
CA GLN A 907 20.73 -11.19 -22.94
C GLN A 907 21.52 -11.01 -24.24
N GLU A 908 22.85 -11.06 -24.16
CA GLU A 908 23.75 -10.87 -25.30
C GLU A 908 23.42 -11.80 -26.49
N GLY A 909 23.11 -13.07 -26.21
CA GLY A 909 22.71 -14.03 -27.25
C GLY A 909 21.34 -13.75 -27.89
N ALA A 910 20.46 -13.00 -27.22
CA ALA A 910 19.20 -12.53 -27.78
C ALA A 910 19.41 -11.30 -28.68
N LEU A 911 20.24 -10.35 -28.22
CA LEU A 911 20.63 -9.17 -29.01
C LEU A 911 21.33 -9.57 -30.32
N THR A 912 22.21 -10.58 -30.25
CA THR A 912 22.91 -11.09 -31.44
C THR A 912 21.93 -11.67 -32.46
N ARG A 913 20.97 -12.51 -32.01
CA ARG A 913 19.93 -13.08 -32.88
C ARG A 913 19.04 -12.01 -33.51
N LEU A 914 18.65 -11.00 -32.73
CA LEU A 914 17.88 -9.87 -33.25
C LEU A 914 18.63 -9.13 -34.36
N ALA A 915 19.92 -8.83 -34.15
CA ALA A 915 20.73 -8.16 -35.15
C ALA A 915 20.87 -8.98 -36.44
N GLU A 916 20.99 -10.31 -36.34
CA GLU A 916 21.02 -11.21 -37.49
C GLU A 916 19.68 -11.19 -38.25
N TRP A 917 18.54 -11.28 -37.56
CA TRP A 917 17.21 -11.21 -38.18
C TRP A 917 16.91 -9.86 -38.83
N LEU A 918 17.47 -8.78 -38.31
CA LEU A 918 17.35 -7.43 -38.85
C LEU A 918 18.36 -7.14 -39.98
N GLY A 919 19.26 -8.08 -40.30
CA GLY A 919 20.25 -7.90 -41.37
C GLY A 919 21.39 -6.94 -41.01
N LEU A 920 21.62 -6.68 -39.73
CA LEU A 920 22.67 -5.76 -39.23
C LEU A 920 24.05 -6.43 -39.09
N GLY A 921 24.12 -7.76 -39.25
CA GLY A 921 25.35 -8.54 -39.08
C GLY A 921 25.73 -8.76 -37.61
N LYS A 922 26.99 -9.14 -37.36
CA LYS A 922 27.51 -9.31 -35.98
C LYS A 922 27.65 -7.95 -35.31
N VAL A 923 26.95 -7.77 -34.19
CA VAL A 923 27.07 -6.59 -33.34
C VAL A 923 27.90 -6.96 -32.13
N GLU A 924 29.09 -6.36 -31.98
CA GLU A 924 30.02 -6.65 -30.87
C GLU A 924 30.08 -5.46 -29.90
N GLY A 925 30.23 -5.75 -28.60
CA GLY A 925 30.36 -4.76 -27.54
C GLY A 925 29.65 -5.17 -26.26
N SER A 926 29.59 -4.26 -25.29
CA SER A 926 28.70 -4.41 -24.14
C SER A 926 27.23 -4.47 -24.58
N ARG A 927 26.35 -5.04 -23.74
CA ARG A 927 24.90 -5.10 -24.03
C ARG A 927 24.29 -3.74 -24.40
N ALA A 928 24.74 -2.68 -23.72
CA ALA A 928 24.30 -1.31 -24.00
C ALA A 928 24.73 -0.84 -25.40
N GLU A 929 25.97 -1.10 -25.80
CA GLU A 929 26.49 -0.73 -27.13
C GLU A 929 25.82 -1.54 -28.25
N MET A 930 25.58 -2.83 -28.02
CA MET A 930 24.85 -3.68 -28.98
C MET A 930 23.43 -3.18 -29.19
N ALA A 931 22.71 -2.89 -28.09
CA ALA A 931 21.35 -2.38 -28.15
C ALA A 931 21.27 -1.02 -28.84
N GLN A 932 22.20 -0.11 -28.54
CA GLN A 932 22.27 1.21 -29.18
C GLN A 932 22.42 1.08 -30.70
N ARG A 933 23.34 0.24 -31.19
CA ARG A 933 23.54 0.03 -32.62
C ARG A 933 22.32 -0.55 -33.32
N ILE A 934 21.61 -1.48 -32.69
CA ILE A 934 20.38 -2.07 -33.23
C ILE A 934 19.30 -0.98 -33.38
N ILE A 935 19.09 -0.17 -32.34
CA ILE A 935 18.07 0.88 -32.35
C ILE A 935 18.41 1.97 -33.37
N ASP A 936 19.65 2.45 -33.40
CA ASP A 936 20.06 3.50 -34.34
C ASP A 936 19.84 3.06 -35.78
N ALA A 937 20.25 1.83 -36.14
CA ALA A 937 20.05 1.28 -37.47
C ALA A 937 18.55 1.12 -37.81
N CYS A 938 17.74 0.61 -36.88
CA CYS A 938 16.31 0.45 -37.08
C CYS A 938 15.58 1.79 -37.24
N VAL A 939 15.95 2.82 -36.48
CA VAL A 939 15.29 4.14 -36.56
C VAL A 939 15.76 4.90 -37.81
N GLU A 940 17.03 4.82 -38.20
CA GLU A 940 17.55 5.42 -39.44
C GLU A 940 16.93 4.80 -40.69
N ALA A 941 16.64 3.50 -40.67
CA ALA A 941 16.03 2.78 -41.79
C ALA A 941 14.49 2.76 -41.79
N ASP A 942 13.83 3.43 -40.82
CA ASP A 942 12.37 3.37 -40.58
C ASP A 942 11.86 1.90 -40.43
N GLN A 943 12.66 1.07 -39.77
CA GLN A 943 12.47 -0.38 -39.56
C GLN A 943 12.03 -0.73 -38.13
N LEU A 944 11.42 0.18 -37.38
CA LEU A 944 10.91 -0.11 -36.03
C LEU A 944 9.86 -1.23 -36.05
N SER A 945 9.04 -1.28 -37.11
CA SER A 945 8.12 -2.39 -37.39
C SER A 945 8.81 -3.74 -37.56
N ALA A 946 9.99 -3.78 -38.19
CA ALA A 946 10.79 -5.00 -38.32
C ALA A 946 11.38 -5.43 -36.98
N LEU A 947 11.88 -4.48 -36.17
CA LEU A 947 12.37 -4.74 -34.82
C LEU A 947 11.28 -5.34 -33.93
N ILE A 948 10.10 -4.74 -33.90
CA ILE A 948 8.99 -5.22 -33.05
C ILE A 948 8.53 -6.62 -33.50
N ARG A 949 8.48 -6.90 -34.81
CA ARG A 949 8.22 -8.26 -35.31
C ARG A 949 9.31 -9.25 -34.93
N ALA A 950 10.58 -8.84 -34.99
CA ALA A 950 11.70 -9.68 -34.56
C ALA A 950 11.64 -9.99 -33.05
N LEU A 951 11.15 -9.05 -32.22
CA LEU A 951 10.91 -9.30 -30.80
C LEU A 951 9.80 -10.33 -30.54
N VAL A 952 8.75 -10.36 -31.37
CA VAL A 952 7.69 -11.39 -31.28
C VAL A 952 8.22 -12.79 -31.59
N GLN A 953 9.16 -12.89 -32.53
CA GLN A 953 9.81 -14.14 -32.94
C GLN A 953 10.81 -14.67 -31.91
N LEU A 954 11.40 -13.77 -31.11
CA LEU A 954 12.35 -14.09 -30.06
C LEU A 954 11.66 -14.83 -28.89
#